data_AF-A0A7C4RQW0-F1
#
_entry.id   AF-A0A7C4RQW0-F1
#
_cell.length_a   1.000
_cell.length_b   1.000
_cell.length_c   1.000
_cell.angle_alpha   90.00
_cell.angle_beta   90.00
_cell.angle_gamma   90.00
#
_symmetry.space_group_name_H-M   'P 1'
#
loop_
_entity.id
_entity.type
_entity.pdbx_description
1 polymer ?
#
loop_
_entity_poly.entity_id
_entity_poly.type
_entity_poly.pdbx_seq_one_letter_code
_entity_poly.pdbx_strand_id
1 'polypeptide(L)'
;MVQTIALAPFDNEVPMWMPIRVMEIELSAPQSSLNQTFDGYGQALALVRLHGVPVGIEKFSLIEGKLDPLDLKKAILKHHAHRIIRTLISKRLTSSLHHLLTPEDILTSLRSPPDPVDASLAVTVAVCTRDRATDLAMCLEALSRLRYPNLEILVVDNAASTDATRKLVHDRYPQVRYVLEPRPGLDWARNRAIQEAKGDIVAFTDDDVIVDPGWIDEIVRVFQEDATVMGVTGMVVPWELETEAQWLFERYGGFNRGFDPKWALLGTSHAHLAASRYIGTGQFGTGANMAFRKQVFESIGYFDPALDVGTVTSGGGDLEMFFRLLREGYGLMYEPKALVWHRHRRTRSELQSQIESWGTGFYAYLTRSAQAYPDNRFAILRFGFWWLWRHLRRYAAASIKPSPIPNELVMRELRGSLKGPFLYMKARKRSEDIRKRFGPLKSDAIERRTFPASRMHPDKDSVAVRTIDLQKGIPTIEELGSCHQIRLIVTWSGKPIGALNVNDVGPVLSAHRLRYEIADAFGLDLFSETDKLDKGVLWSKIIDGFIERCMPKADGSSSGYHARKLPPTCSVSVVIATRDRPDDLRECLRFLSRQRVSRPIDIVVVDNNPASGLTEPVVSAFPNVRLAVETRRGSSYARNCGIRLSTGDIVAVTDDDTTMPEDWLETLIAPFEQPDVGIVTGNVLPFELETQAQRLFEQYGGLGRGYIRWKADRDWFDEFTRKAVPTWYLGGTANVAFRRSIFSDPNVGLFEETLGSGVPTGVGEDTYMFYRALKEGYTVVYEPSAYVWHKHRKTMSDLQRQIYAYSRGHVAYHLTTLFRDGDFRALTALFYTLPRYHAARIRDYILGWTNYPLRLAFLEFAGHLAGPWAYWKAHRMVKRMGRSDGIRDSSQQTEDRSRNTGGNR
;
A
#
# COMPACT_ATOMS: atom_id res chain seq x y z
N MET A 1 3.83 -7.07 -10.81
CA MET A 1 2.61 -6.36 -10.38
C MET A 1 3.01 -4.89 -10.26
N VAL A 2 2.74 -4.07 -11.28
CA VAL A 2 3.01 -2.63 -11.21
C VAL A 2 1.90 -2.05 -10.32
N GLN A 3 2.17 -1.86 -9.03
CA GLN A 3 1.39 -0.92 -8.23
C GLN A 3 1.71 0.47 -8.77
N THR A 4 1.04 0.85 -9.86
CA THR A 4 0.81 2.25 -10.13
C THR A 4 -0.02 2.75 -8.97
N ILE A 5 0.50 3.72 -8.21
CA ILE A 5 -0.26 4.43 -7.19
C ILE A 5 -1.45 5.05 -7.90
N ALA A 6 -2.60 4.36 -7.83
CA ALA A 6 -3.85 4.91 -8.30
C ALA A 6 -4.25 5.95 -7.26
N LEU A 7 -4.05 7.23 -7.60
CA LEU A 7 -4.68 8.34 -6.89
C LEU A 7 -6.18 8.01 -6.72
N ALA A 8 -6.69 8.17 -5.48
CA ALA A 8 -8.08 7.88 -5.12
C ALA A 8 -9.08 8.52 -6.12
N PRO A 9 -10.23 7.86 -6.40
CA PRO A 9 -11.24 8.39 -7.31
C PRO A 9 -11.92 9.63 -6.72
N PHE A 10 -12.08 10.67 -7.54
CA PHE A 10 -12.90 11.84 -7.22
C PHE A 10 -14.35 11.58 -7.59
N ASP A 11 -15.25 12.13 -6.77
CA ASP A 11 -16.65 12.32 -7.11
C ASP A 11 -16.80 13.23 -8.34
N ASN A 12 -17.74 12.85 -9.19
CA ASN A 12 -18.07 13.57 -10.40
C ASN A 12 -18.89 14.80 -10.02
N GLU A 13 -18.25 15.97 -9.96
CA GLU A 13 -18.79 17.28 -10.39
C GLU A 13 -17.85 18.41 -9.95
N VAL A 14 -16.93 18.82 -10.84
CA VAL A 14 -16.44 20.20 -11.15
C VAL A 14 -15.16 20.07 -12.01
N PRO A 15 -15.14 20.58 -13.26
CA PRO A 15 -13.99 20.53 -14.15
C PRO A 15 -13.12 21.80 -14.03
N MET A 16 -12.41 21.97 -12.92
CA MET A 16 -11.32 22.94 -12.84
C MET A 16 -10.10 22.27 -12.21
N TRP A 17 -9.13 21.92 -13.06
CA TRP A 17 -7.79 21.58 -12.58
C TRP A 17 -7.22 22.81 -11.85
N MET A 18 -6.64 22.61 -10.67
CA MET A 18 -5.92 23.63 -9.90
C MET A 18 -4.45 23.22 -9.74
N PRO A 19 -3.51 24.19 -9.71
CA PRO A 19 -2.10 23.93 -9.39
C PRO A 19 -1.94 23.16 -8.08
N ILE A 20 -1.00 22.21 -8.05
CA ILE A 20 -0.66 21.42 -6.87
C ILE A 20 0.77 21.75 -6.47
N ARG A 21 0.97 22.17 -5.22
CA ARG A 21 2.30 22.46 -4.70
C ARG A 21 3.07 21.16 -4.46
N VAL A 22 4.18 20.96 -5.16
CA VAL A 22 5.12 19.87 -4.84
C VAL A 22 6.02 20.29 -3.68
N MET A 23 6.22 19.42 -2.70
CA MET A 23 7.09 19.68 -1.54
C MET A 23 7.70 18.40 -0.95
N GLU A 24 8.60 18.59 0.01
CA GLU A 24 9.25 17.53 0.77
C GLU A 24 8.98 17.66 2.27
N ILE A 25 8.80 16.52 2.94
CA ILE A 25 8.64 16.43 4.38
C ILE A 25 9.67 15.43 4.89
N GLU A 26 10.72 15.94 5.52
CA GLU A 26 11.73 15.13 6.18
C GLU A 26 11.31 14.87 7.63
N LEU A 27 10.96 13.62 7.94
CA LEU A 27 10.44 13.24 9.25
C LEU A 27 11.48 13.38 10.36
N SER A 28 12.77 13.36 10.04
CA SER A 28 13.83 13.66 11.02
C SER A 28 13.97 15.16 11.31
N ALA A 29 13.34 16.05 10.54
CA ALA A 29 13.35 17.51 10.73
C ALA A 29 12.05 18.20 10.23
N PRO A 30 10.85 17.87 10.75
CA PRO A 30 9.60 18.28 10.10
C PRO A 30 9.21 19.75 10.30
N GLN A 31 9.78 20.44 11.30
CA GLN A 31 9.45 21.84 11.59
C GLN A 31 9.81 22.79 10.44
N SER A 32 10.85 22.49 9.65
CA SER A 32 11.24 23.32 8.49
C SER A 32 10.24 23.27 7.34
N SER A 33 9.49 22.17 7.20
CA SER A 33 8.51 21.98 6.13
C SER A 33 7.12 22.51 6.51
N LEU A 34 6.77 22.50 7.81
CA LEU A 34 5.43 22.88 8.30
C LEU A 34 5.19 24.39 8.40
N ASN A 35 6.25 25.20 8.53
CA ASN A 35 6.13 26.66 8.72
C ASN A 35 6.04 27.46 7.41
N GLN A 36 5.95 26.77 6.27
CA GLN A 36 5.86 27.42 4.96
C GLN A 36 4.40 27.69 4.57
N THR A 37 4.12 28.91 4.12
CA THR A 37 2.82 29.27 3.51
C THR A 37 2.93 29.17 1.99
N PHE A 38 1.96 28.53 1.36
CA PHE A 38 1.89 28.27 -0.08
C PHE A 38 0.71 29.02 -0.70
N ASP A 39 0.84 30.34 -0.83
CA ASP A 39 -0.18 31.19 -1.42
C ASP A 39 -0.50 30.77 -2.87
N GLY A 40 -1.79 30.75 -3.22
CA GLY A 40 -2.25 30.41 -4.57
C GLY A 40 -2.45 28.91 -4.85
N TYR A 41 -2.17 28.03 -3.87
CA TYR A 41 -2.38 26.59 -3.99
C TYR A 41 -3.50 26.10 -3.07
N GLY A 42 -4.42 25.29 -3.61
CA GLY A 42 -5.45 24.60 -2.81
C GLY A 42 -4.99 23.22 -2.30
N GLN A 43 -3.92 22.68 -2.85
CA GLN A 43 -3.44 21.32 -2.58
C GLN A 43 -1.91 21.24 -2.63
N ALA A 44 -1.35 20.31 -1.85
CA ALA A 44 0.05 19.95 -1.86
C ALA A 44 0.25 18.45 -2.15
N LEU A 45 1.33 18.11 -2.84
CA LEU A 45 1.84 16.75 -2.99
C LEU A 45 3.21 16.69 -2.29
N ALA A 46 3.27 16.00 -1.17
CA ALA A 46 4.46 15.92 -0.34
C ALA A 46 5.16 14.57 -0.49
N LEU A 47 6.44 14.58 -0.83
CA LEU A 47 7.33 13.43 -0.68
C LEU A 47 7.74 13.31 0.80
N VAL A 48 7.30 12.25 1.45
CA VAL A 48 7.64 11.95 2.85
C VAL A 48 8.92 11.14 2.91
N ARG A 49 9.91 11.64 3.65
CA ARG A 49 11.26 11.06 3.76
C ARG A 49 11.64 10.83 5.21
N LEU A 50 12.53 9.87 5.44
CA LEU A 50 13.17 9.64 6.73
C LEU A 50 14.66 9.43 6.51
N HIS A 51 15.48 10.37 6.98
CA HIS A 51 16.92 10.41 6.71
C HIS A 51 17.26 10.36 5.22
N GLY A 52 16.52 11.11 4.41
CA GLY A 52 16.68 11.09 2.96
C GLY A 52 16.05 9.88 2.26
N VAL A 53 15.65 8.82 2.98
CA VAL A 53 14.98 7.65 2.41
C VAL A 53 13.53 7.99 2.09
N PRO A 54 13.07 7.88 0.83
CA PRO A 54 11.69 8.18 0.49
C PRO A 54 10.78 7.04 0.99
N VAL A 55 9.80 7.41 1.82
CA VAL A 55 8.88 6.48 2.48
C VAL A 55 7.53 6.42 1.76
N GLY A 56 7.10 7.56 1.22
CA GLY A 56 5.80 7.68 0.57
C GLY A 56 5.57 9.05 -0.04
N ILE A 57 4.47 9.18 -0.79
CA ILE A 57 3.97 10.46 -1.28
C ILE A 57 2.54 10.60 -0.76
N GLU A 58 2.23 11.74 -0.16
CA GLU A 58 0.89 12.08 0.31
C GLU A 58 0.37 13.34 -0.37
N LYS A 59 -0.94 13.39 -0.55
CA LYS A 59 -1.61 14.56 -1.07
C LYS A 59 -2.42 15.21 0.05
N PHE A 60 -2.20 16.48 0.28
CA PHE A 60 -2.86 17.27 1.31
C PHE A 60 -3.71 18.37 0.69
N SER A 61 -4.82 18.69 1.35
CA SER A 61 -5.53 19.95 1.13
C SER A 61 -4.83 21.05 1.92
N LEU A 62 -4.74 22.25 1.35
CA LEU A 62 -4.19 23.41 2.03
C LEU A 62 -5.32 24.33 2.47
N ILE A 63 -5.30 24.75 3.74
CA ILE A 63 -6.25 25.71 4.30
C ILE A 63 -5.49 27.02 4.47
N GLU A 64 -5.92 28.08 3.78
CA GLU A 64 -5.20 29.37 3.73
C GLU A 64 -3.71 29.23 3.35
N GLY A 65 -3.42 28.30 2.42
CA GLY A 65 -2.05 28.03 1.97
C GLY A 65 -1.18 27.25 2.96
N LYS A 66 -1.71 26.81 4.11
CA LYS A 66 -0.97 26.07 5.14
C LYS A 66 -1.39 24.60 5.21
N LEU A 67 -0.43 23.76 5.58
CA LEU A 67 -0.63 22.34 5.85
C LEU A 67 -1.02 22.15 7.33
N ASP A 68 -2.11 21.43 7.60
CA ASP A 68 -2.47 21.05 8.96
C ASP A 68 -1.50 19.95 9.48
N PRO A 69 -0.71 20.22 10.54
CA PRO A 69 0.20 19.22 11.12
C PRO A 69 -0.53 17.95 11.59
N LEU A 70 -1.80 18.05 11.99
CA LEU A 70 -2.59 16.91 12.46
C LEU A 70 -2.97 15.98 11.29
N ASP A 71 -3.33 16.54 10.14
CA ASP A 71 -3.63 15.77 8.94
C ASP A 71 -2.38 15.10 8.38
N LEU A 72 -1.25 15.81 8.41
CA LEU A 72 0.05 15.24 8.09
C LEU A 72 0.36 14.02 8.97
N LYS A 73 0.22 14.17 10.29
CA LYS A 73 0.44 13.09 11.26
C LYS A 73 -0.45 11.88 10.95
N LYS A 74 -1.76 12.08 10.77
CA LYS A 74 -2.70 10.99 10.48
C LYS A 74 -2.35 10.26 9.18
N ALA A 75 -1.99 10.99 8.12
CA ALA A 75 -1.64 10.42 6.83
C ALA A 75 -0.37 9.56 6.92
N ILE A 76 0.69 10.08 7.55
CA ILE A 76 1.95 9.34 7.73
C ILE A 76 1.72 8.05 8.52
N LEU A 77 0.96 8.12 9.64
CA LEU A 77 0.70 6.94 10.46
C LEU A 77 -0.13 5.89 9.73
N LYS A 78 -1.17 6.31 9.00
CA LYS A 78 -2.04 5.37 8.30
C LYS A 78 -1.35 4.73 7.10
N HIS A 79 -0.62 5.50 6.31
CA HIS A 79 -0.15 5.05 4.99
C HIS A 79 1.32 4.66 4.97
N HIS A 80 2.14 5.08 5.94
CA HIS A 80 3.61 4.97 5.85
C HIS A 80 4.30 4.30 7.05
N ALA A 81 3.60 4.08 8.16
CA ALA A 81 4.16 3.51 9.39
C ALA A 81 4.96 2.20 9.18
N HIS A 82 4.45 1.27 8.36
CA HIS A 82 5.15 0.02 8.05
C HIS A 82 6.52 0.25 7.40
N ARG A 83 6.60 1.15 6.41
CA ARG A 83 7.86 1.45 5.73
C ARG A 83 8.83 2.21 6.62
N ILE A 84 8.33 3.09 7.50
CA ILE A 84 9.13 3.78 8.52
C ILE A 84 9.80 2.73 9.41
N ILE A 85 9.03 1.82 9.98
CA ILE A 85 9.52 0.80 10.91
C ILE A 85 10.51 -0.14 10.22
N ARG A 86 10.18 -0.63 9.03
CA ARG A 86 11.10 -1.47 8.24
C ARG A 86 12.43 -0.75 7.95
N THR A 87 12.39 0.53 7.61
CA THR A 87 13.60 1.33 7.34
C THR A 87 14.48 1.42 8.57
N LEU A 88 13.88 1.64 9.74
CA LEU A 88 14.62 1.74 11.00
C LEU A 88 15.19 0.38 11.46
N ILE A 89 14.43 -0.72 11.27
CA ILE A 89 14.91 -2.08 11.51
C ILE A 89 16.10 -2.39 10.60
N SER A 90 15.95 -2.17 9.29
CA SER A 90 17.01 -2.43 8.31
C SER A 90 18.30 -1.68 8.65
N LYS A 91 18.18 -0.43 9.13
CA LYS A 91 19.30 0.37 9.62
C LYS A 91 19.97 -0.22 10.87
N ARG A 92 19.20 -0.81 11.79
CA ARG A 92 19.79 -1.48 12.98
C ARG A 92 20.50 -2.78 12.64
N LEU A 93 20.04 -3.47 11.61
CA LEU A 93 20.65 -4.71 11.14
C LEU A 93 22.02 -4.50 10.45
N THR A 94 22.48 -3.25 10.25
CA THR A 94 23.81 -2.94 9.68
C THR A 94 24.96 -3.33 10.62
N SER A 95 24.74 -3.28 11.94
CA SER A 95 25.69 -3.73 12.97
C SER A 95 25.27 -5.07 13.57
N SER A 96 26.24 -5.83 14.13
CA SER A 96 25.92 -7.03 14.91
C SER A 96 24.99 -6.67 16.07
N LEU A 97 23.91 -7.44 16.25
CA LEU A 97 22.98 -7.22 17.35
C LEU A 97 23.53 -7.89 18.61
N HIS A 98 23.74 -7.12 19.69
CA HIS A 98 24.16 -7.65 20.99
C HIS A 98 22.96 -8.17 21.81
N HIS A 99 21.76 -7.66 21.52
CA HIS A 99 20.47 -8.09 22.04
C HIS A 99 19.40 -8.01 20.93
N LEU A 100 18.29 -8.74 21.08
CA LEU A 100 17.12 -8.56 20.22
C LEU A 100 16.58 -7.12 20.37
N LEU A 101 15.97 -6.58 19.30
CA LEU A 101 15.60 -5.17 19.27
C LEU A 101 14.63 -4.78 20.40
N THR A 102 14.79 -3.58 20.91
CA THR A 102 13.82 -2.90 21.78
C THR A 102 13.22 -1.69 21.06
N PRO A 103 12.05 -1.17 21.48
CA PRO A 103 11.52 0.08 20.94
C PRO A 103 12.53 1.23 20.98
N GLU A 104 13.29 1.34 22.07
CA GLU A 104 14.27 2.41 22.23
C GLU A 104 15.45 2.26 21.26
N ASP A 105 15.86 1.04 20.91
CA ASP A 105 16.90 0.82 19.88
C ASP A 105 16.46 1.38 18.53
N ILE A 106 15.20 1.20 18.16
CA ILE A 106 14.66 1.74 16.91
C ILE A 106 14.50 3.26 16.98
N LEU A 107 14.03 3.77 18.12
CA LEU A 107 13.80 5.20 18.32
C LEU A 107 15.10 6.00 18.41
N THR A 108 16.18 5.39 18.87
CA THR A 108 17.52 5.98 18.83
C THR A 108 18.09 6.03 17.40
N SER A 109 17.71 5.10 16.52
CA SER A 109 18.08 5.16 15.09
C SER A 109 17.50 6.36 14.35
N LEU A 110 16.38 6.92 14.84
CA LEU A 110 15.74 8.13 14.28
C LEU A 110 16.64 9.38 14.32
N ARG A 111 17.70 9.37 15.12
CA ARG A 111 18.62 10.50 15.26
C ARG A 111 19.97 10.26 14.62
N SER A 112 20.22 9.04 14.14
CA SER A 112 21.51 8.71 13.53
C SER A 112 21.51 9.19 12.07
N PRO A 113 22.55 9.89 11.58
CA PRO A 113 22.67 10.21 10.16
C PRO A 113 22.79 8.92 9.32
N PRO A 114 22.64 8.99 7.98
CA PRO A 114 23.03 7.88 7.11
C PRO A 114 24.53 7.60 7.23
N ASP A 115 24.91 6.33 7.09
CA ASP A 115 26.32 5.94 7.15
C ASP A 115 27.09 6.58 5.98
N PRO A 116 28.31 7.10 6.21
CA PRO A 116 29.12 7.67 5.13
C PRO A 116 29.39 6.59 4.06
N VAL A 117 29.30 6.99 2.80
CA VAL A 117 29.66 6.11 1.67
C VAL A 117 31.17 6.09 1.53
N ASP A 118 31.75 4.90 1.35
CA ASP A 118 33.15 4.77 0.99
C ASP A 118 33.37 5.41 -0.38
N ALA A 119 34.26 6.40 -0.47
CA ALA A 119 34.45 7.16 -1.70
C ALA A 119 35.41 6.48 -2.70
N SER A 120 35.54 5.16 -2.65
CA SER A 120 36.55 4.40 -3.42
C SER A 120 36.29 4.32 -4.93
N LEU A 121 35.04 4.49 -5.40
CA LEU A 121 34.69 4.41 -6.82
C LEU A 121 34.65 5.78 -7.48
N ALA A 122 35.25 5.92 -8.67
CA ALA A 122 35.12 7.15 -9.44
C ALA A 122 33.78 7.17 -10.21
N VAL A 123 33.08 8.30 -10.22
CA VAL A 123 31.77 8.45 -10.88
C VAL A 123 31.81 9.56 -11.92
N THR A 124 31.38 9.27 -13.14
CA THR A 124 31.06 10.30 -14.15
C THR A 124 29.55 10.46 -14.24
N VAL A 125 29.03 11.66 -13.95
CA VAL A 125 27.67 12.06 -14.29
C VAL A 125 27.64 12.64 -15.69
N ALA A 126 26.90 12.01 -16.58
CA ALA A 126 26.69 12.43 -17.96
C ALA A 126 25.31 13.09 -18.13
N VAL A 127 25.31 14.34 -18.58
CA VAL A 127 24.10 15.08 -18.98
C VAL A 127 24.13 15.28 -20.48
N CYS A 128 23.23 14.61 -21.19
CA CYS A 128 23.10 14.75 -22.64
C CYS A 128 22.03 15.79 -22.95
N THR A 129 22.37 16.83 -23.67
CA THR A 129 21.49 17.99 -23.91
C THR A 129 21.50 18.41 -25.36
N ARG A 130 20.44 19.08 -25.79
CA ARG A 130 20.36 19.70 -27.12
C ARG A 130 19.48 20.93 -27.08
N ASP A 131 20.07 22.09 -27.31
CA ASP A 131 19.38 23.38 -27.44
C ASP A 131 18.47 23.72 -26.22
N ARG A 132 18.84 23.28 -25.01
CA ARG A 132 18.09 23.47 -23.76
C ARG A 132 18.94 24.08 -22.64
N ALA A 133 19.69 25.14 -22.97
CA ALA A 133 20.61 25.79 -22.03
C ALA A 133 19.92 26.21 -20.71
N THR A 134 18.66 26.62 -20.73
CA THR A 134 17.93 27.03 -19.51
C THR A 134 17.67 25.86 -18.56
N ASP A 135 17.15 24.74 -19.06
CA ASP A 135 16.91 23.56 -18.22
C ASP A 135 18.26 22.98 -17.74
N LEU A 136 19.25 22.90 -18.64
CA LEU A 136 20.61 22.48 -18.29
C LEU A 136 21.22 23.33 -17.17
N ALA A 137 21.03 24.65 -17.17
CA ALA A 137 21.57 25.52 -16.13
C ALA A 137 21.02 25.16 -14.74
N MET A 138 19.74 24.77 -14.67
CA MET A 138 19.07 24.32 -13.44
C MET A 138 19.55 22.93 -13.02
N CYS A 139 19.73 22.00 -13.96
CA CYS A 139 20.34 20.69 -13.70
C CYS A 139 21.77 20.82 -13.17
N LEU A 140 22.61 21.64 -13.81
CA LEU A 140 24.01 21.88 -13.39
C LEU A 140 24.10 22.55 -12.02
N GLU A 141 23.14 23.41 -11.67
CA GLU A 141 23.08 24.00 -10.34
C GLU A 141 22.84 22.92 -9.27
N ALA A 142 21.93 21.97 -9.51
CA ALA A 142 21.70 20.83 -8.62
C ALA A 142 22.95 19.94 -8.52
N LEU A 143 23.56 19.60 -9.66
CA LEU A 143 24.77 18.78 -9.72
C LEU A 143 25.96 19.44 -8.99
N SER A 144 26.09 20.76 -9.02
CA SER A 144 27.15 21.49 -8.32
C SER A 144 27.06 21.40 -6.79
N ARG A 145 25.93 20.96 -6.24
CA ARG A 145 25.70 20.80 -4.80
C ARG A 145 26.06 19.39 -4.30
N LEU A 146 26.33 18.45 -5.21
CA LEU A 146 26.79 17.11 -4.85
C LEU A 146 28.17 17.19 -4.18
N ARG A 147 28.37 16.41 -3.12
CA ARG A 147 29.59 16.44 -2.29
C ARG A 147 30.46 15.19 -2.43
N TYR A 148 30.15 14.32 -3.38
CA TYR A 148 30.93 13.12 -3.62
C TYR A 148 32.33 13.50 -4.14
N PRO A 149 33.44 13.05 -3.51
CA PRO A 149 34.76 13.61 -3.79
C PRO A 149 35.34 13.14 -5.14
N ASN A 150 35.02 11.93 -5.59
CA ASN A 150 35.51 11.35 -6.84
C ASN A 150 34.49 11.49 -7.98
N LEU A 151 33.97 12.71 -8.16
CA LEU A 151 32.90 13.02 -9.10
C LEU A 151 33.38 13.84 -10.30
N GLU A 152 33.10 13.35 -11.50
CA GLU A 152 33.20 14.09 -12.76
C GLU A 152 31.80 14.45 -13.27
N ILE A 153 31.57 15.73 -13.62
CA ILE A 153 30.37 16.14 -14.35
C ILE A 153 30.74 16.37 -15.81
N LEU A 154 30.05 15.67 -16.71
CA LEU A 154 30.27 15.69 -18.15
C LEU A 154 28.97 16.09 -18.87
N VAL A 155 29.00 17.23 -19.56
CA VAL A 155 27.94 17.66 -20.47
C VAL A 155 28.28 17.23 -21.88
N VAL A 156 27.39 16.45 -22.50
CA VAL A 156 27.46 16.10 -23.92
C VAL A 156 26.40 16.89 -24.68
N ASP A 157 26.86 17.88 -25.45
CA ASP A 157 26.02 18.74 -26.28
C ASP A 157 25.78 18.06 -27.63
N ASN A 158 24.54 17.66 -27.89
CA ASN A 158 24.19 16.79 -29.00
C ASN A 158 23.66 17.56 -30.20
N ALA A 159 24.43 17.60 -31.29
CA ALA A 159 24.07 18.23 -32.55
C ALA A 159 23.45 19.63 -32.35
N ALA A 160 24.09 20.43 -31.50
CA ALA A 160 23.65 21.76 -31.12
C ALA A 160 23.48 22.67 -32.34
N SER A 161 22.41 23.46 -32.34
CA SER A 161 22.16 24.46 -33.38
C SER A 161 22.78 25.83 -33.04
N THR A 162 23.19 26.02 -31.78
CA THR A 162 23.75 27.26 -31.26
C THR A 162 24.89 26.98 -30.27
N ASP A 163 25.74 27.98 -29.99
CA ASP A 163 26.80 27.88 -28.98
C ASP A 163 26.32 28.13 -27.53
N ALA A 164 25.01 28.19 -27.29
CA ALA A 164 24.45 28.58 -25.99
C ALA A 164 24.86 27.61 -24.86
N THR A 165 24.80 26.30 -25.11
CA THR A 165 25.23 25.26 -24.16
C THR A 165 26.72 25.43 -23.82
N ARG A 166 27.57 25.61 -24.83
CA ARG A 166 29.02 25.77 -24.65
C ARG A 166 29.35 26.99 -23.80
N LYS A 167 28.73 28.15 -24.10
CA LYS A 167 28.92 29.39 -23.34
C LYS A 167 28.46 29.23 -21.90
N LEU A 168 27.29 28.64 -21.67
CA LEU A 168 26.78 28.38 -20.33
C LEU A 168 27.77 27.55 -19.49
N VAL A 169 28.27 26.44 -20.04
CA VAL A 169 29.21 25.57 -19.32
C VAL A 169 30.53 26.30 -19.07
N HIS A 170 31.09 26.96 -20.09
CA HIS A 170 32.39 27.64 -19.96
C HIS A 170 32.36 28.82 -18.98
N ASP A 171 31.32 29.66 -19.07
CA ASP A 171 31.27 30.94 -18.36
C ASP A 171 30.75 30.79 -16.92
N ARG A 172 29.82 29.86 -16.67
CA ARG A 172 29.16 29.70 -15.35
C ARG A 172 29.58 28.44 -14.59
N TYR A 173 30.02 27.39 -15.28
CA TYR A 173 30.35 26.09 -14.68
C TYR A 173 31.71 25.57 -15.16
N PRO A 174 32.82 26.32 -15.00
CA PRO A 174 34.13 25.98 -15.56
C PRO A 174 34.70 24.64 -15.07
N GLN A 175 34.21 24.11 -13.94
CA GLN A 175 34.55 22.80 -13.41
C GLN A 175 33.88 21.62 -14.16
N VAL A 176 32.85 21.90 -14.97
CA VAL A 176 32.10 20.89 -15.73
C VAL A 176 32.78 20.66 -17.08
N ARG A 177 33.00 19.38 -17.44
CA ARG A 177 33.60 19.05 -18.73
C ARG A 177 32.55 19.13 -19.83
N TYR A 178 32.87 19.83 -20.91
CA TYR A 178 32.02 19.95 -22.10
C TYR A 178 32.57 19.09 -23.25
N VAL A 179 31.69 18.33 -23.90
CA VAL A 179 31.98 17.58 -25.13
C VAL A 179 30.86 17.79 -26.14
N LEU A 180 31.23 18.07 -27.39
CA LEU A 180 30.29 18.15 -28.51
C LEU A 180 30.18 16.77 -29.18
N GLU A 181 28.95 16.26 -29.35
CA GLU A 181 28.65 15.12 -30.21
C GLU A 181 27.89 15.59 -31.46
N PRO A 182 28.53 15.63 -32.65
CA PRO A 182 27.91 16.18 -33.85
C PRO A 182 26.84 15.27 -34.47
N ARG A 183 26.77 13.98 -34.10
CA ARG A 183 25.76 13.04 -34.63
C ARG A 183 24.43 13.25 -33.89
N PRO A 184 23.32 13.57 -34.59
CA PRO A 184 22.05 13.84 -33.93
C PRO A 184 21.41 12.57 -33.34
N GLY A 185 21.06 12.64 -32.05
CA GLY A 185 20.41 11.58 -31.29
C GLY A 185 20.97 11.44 -29.86
N LEU A 186 20.10 11.27 -28.87
CA LEU A 186 20.44 11.10 -27.46
C LEU A 186 21.34 9.87 -27.19
N ASP A 187 21.11 8.73 -27.84
CA ASP A 187 21.92 7.53 -27.66
C ASP A 187 23.30 7.68 -28.33
N TRP A 188 23.45 8.52 -29.37
CA TRP A 188 24.78 8.95 -29.82
C TRP A 188 25.50 9.74 -28.72
N ALA A 189 24.81 10.67 -28.06
CA ALA A 189 25.36 11.45 -26.97
C ALA A 189 25.70 10.59 -25.74
N ARG A 190 24.83 9.64 -25.35
CA ARG A 190 25.10 8.67 -24.28
C ARG A 190 26.31 7.82 -24.60
N ASN A 191 26.42 7.34 -25.83
CA ASN A 191 27.58 6.55 -26.26
C ASN A 191 28.87 7.37 -26.25
N ARG A 192 28.80 8.65 -26.63
CA ARG A 192 29.93 9.58 -26.47
C ARG A 192 30.29 9.76 -25.01
N ALA A 193 29.31 9.92 -24.13
CA ALA A 193 29.53 10.05 -22.70
C ALA A 193 30.25 8.83 -22.11
N ILE A 194 29.85 7.60 -22.48
CA ILE A 194 30.51 6.36 -21.99
C ILE A 194 31.98 6.31 -22.42
N GLN A 195 32.29 6.73 -23.64
CA GLN A 195 33.67 6.75 -24.15
C GLN A 195 34.53 7.79 -23.44
N GLU A 196 33.93 8.93 -23.12
CA GLU A 196 34.62 10.04 -22.47
C GLU A 196 34.75 9.85 -20.96
N ALA A 197 33.80 9.17 -20.33
CA ALA A 197 33.72 9.03 -18.88
C ALA A 197 35.02 8.51 -18.29
N LYS A 198 35.49 9.17 -17.22
CA LYS A 198 36.69 8.75 -16.48
C LYS A 198 36.36 7.84 -15.29
N GLY A 199 35.13 7.87 -14.82
CA GLY A 199 34.69 7.07 -13.67
C GLY A 199 34.53 5.58 -13.97
N ASP A 200 34.61 4.78 -12.91
CA ASP A 200 34.25 3.36 -12.89
C ASP A 200 32.73 3.17 -13.06
N ILE A 201 31.96 4.18 -12.65
CA ILE A 201 30.50 4.28 -12.82
C ILE A 201 30.18 5.42 -13.78
N VAL A 202 29.26 5.18 -14.71
CA VAL A 202 28.65 6.20 -15.55
C VAL A 202 27.19 6.36 -15.16
N ALA A 203 26.86 7.49 -14.54
CA ALA A 203 25.50 7.88 -14.18
C ALA A 203 24.92 8.83 -15.23
N PHE A 204 23.65 8.67 -15.59
CA PHE A 204 22.93 9.48 -16.55
C PHE A 204 21.75 10.18 -15.89
N THR A 205 21.63 11.46 -16.17
CA THR A 205 20.45 12.28 -15.85
C THR A 205 20.12 13.18 -17.03
N ASP A 206 18.84 13.52 -17.19
CA ASP A 206 18.39 14.41 -18.26
C ASP A 206 18.62 15.90 -17.88
N ASP A 207 18.61 16.78 -18.87
CA ASP A 207 18.81 18.23 -18.67
C ASP A 207 17.65 18.94 -17.97
N ASP A 208 16.49 18.29 -17.88
CA ASP A 208 15.28 18.76 -17.20
C ASP A 208 15.07 18.10 -15.80
N VAL A 209 16.18 17.66 -15.18
CA VAL A 209 16.20 16.95 -13.90
C VAL A 209 17.00 17.69 -12.82
N ILE A 210 16.48 17.68 -11.59
CA ILE A 210 17.16 18.14 -10.37
C ILE A 210 17.48 16.91 -9.51
N VAL A 211 18.76 16.65 -9.30
CA VAL A 211 19.23 15.50 -8.54
C VAL A 211 19.12 15.75 -7.03
N ASP A 212 18.82 14.70 -6.26
CA ASP A 212 18.89 14.77 -4.80
C ASP A 212 20.35 14.87 -4.32
N PRO A 213 20.64 15.56 -3.20
CA PRO A 213 22.00 15.64 -2.66
C PRO A 213 22.65 14.28 -2.36
N GLY A 214 21.85 13.26 -2.00
CA GLY A 214 22.32 11.90 -1.75
C GLY A 214 22.34 10.99 -2.98
N TRP A 215 22.02 11.51 -4.18
CA TRP A 215 21.80 10.70 -5.38
C TRP A 215 23.00 9.81 -5.76
N ILE A 216 24.21 10.38 -5.80
CA ILE A 216 25.43 9.64 -6.15
C ILE A 216 25.86 8.69 -5.04
N ASP A 217 25.72 9.12 -3.79
CA ASP A 217 26.06 8.32 -2.60
C ASP A 217 25.29 6.99 -2.63
N GLU A 218 24.00 7.03 -2.91
CA GLU A 218 23.16 5.82 -2.96
C GLU A 218 23.45 4.94 -4.18
N ILE A 219 23.77 5.53 -5.33
CA ILE A 219 24.22 4.77 -6.51
C ILE A 219 25.52 4.01 -6.21
N VAL A 220 26.50 4.69 -5.62
CA VAL A 220 27.80 4.09 -5.26
C VAL A 220 27.61 3.00 -4.22
N ARG A 221 26.77 3.25 -3.20
CA ARG A 221 26.46 2.27 -2.16
C ARG A 221 25.94 0.97 -2.75
N VAL A 222 24.99 1.03 -3.69
CA VAL A 222 24.46 -0.18 -4.35
C VAL A 222 25.57 -0.96 -5.06
N PHE A 223 26.44 -0.28 -5.81
CA PHE A 223 27.55 -0.94 -6.48
C PHE A 223 28.62 -1.47 -5.51
N GLN A 224 28.82 -0.87 -4.34
CA GLN A 224 29.76 -1.42 -3.36
C GLN A 224 29.19 -2.64 -2.64
N GLU A 225 27.91 -2.60 -2.31
CA GLU A 225 27.26 -3.67 -1.56
C GLU A 225 26.91 -4.90 -2.42
N ASP A 226 26.72 -4.72 -3.75
CA ASP A 226 26.36 -5.80 -4.65
C ASP A 226 27.18 -5.80 -5.95
N ALA A 227 28.16 -6.70 -6.01
CA ALA A 227 29.00 -6.90 -7.20
C ALA A 227 28.24 -7.49 -8.39
N THR A 228 27.07 -8.13 -8.18
CA THR A 228 26.27 -8.73 -9.27
C THR A 228 25.44 -7.68 -10.02
N VAL A 229 25.22 -6.52 -9.40
CA VAL A 229 24.51 -5.40 -10.00
C VAL A 229 25.45 -4.65 -10.93
N MET A 230 25.06 -4.57 -12.20
CA MET A 230 25.78 -3.83 -13.24
C MET A 230 25.02 -2.59 -13.72
N GLY A 231 23.72 -2.50 -13.41
CA GLY A 231 22.88 -1.36 -13.70
C GLY A 231 22.01 -0.99 -12.49
N VAL A 232 21.91 0.30 -12.22
CA VAL A 232 21.05 0.89 -11.19
C VAL A 232 20.13 1.90 -11.83
N THR A 233 18.88 1.92 -11.40
CA THR A 233 17.90 2.96 -11.71
C THR A 233 17.37 3.54 -10.43
N GLY A 234 16.85 4.77 -10.47
CA GLY A 234 16.39 5.45 -9.27
C GLY A 234 14.98 6.01 -9.36
N MET A 235 14.49 6.53 -8.22
CA MET A 235 13.17 7.15 -8.15
C MET A 235 13.15 8.47 -8.93
N VAL A 236 12.07 8.68 -9.68
CA VAL A 236 11.82 9.93 -10.40
C VAL A 236 10.46 10.47 -9.97
N VAL A 237 10.45 11.67 -9.40
CA VAL A 237 9.26 12.37 -8.90
C VAL A 237 9.02 13.68 -9.65
N PRO A 238 7.79 14.20 -9.74
CA PRO A 238 7.52 15.47 -10.42
C PRO A 238 8.18 16.63 -9.65
N TRP A 239 8.98 17.47 -10.32
CA TRP A 239 9.49 18.72 -9.73
C TRP A 239 8.38 19.74 -9.46
N GLU A 240 7.41 19.83 -10.36
CA GLU A 240 6.33 20.80 -10.30
C GLU A 240 5.04 20.21 -10.88
N LEU A 241 3.88 20.67 -10.38
CA LEU A 241 2.54 20.29 -10.86
C LEU A 241 1.68 21.55 -11.07
N GLU A 242 2.22 22.46 -11.87
CA GLU A 242 1.69 23.80 -12.15
C GLU A 242 0.81 23.85 -13.39
N THR A 243 0.69 22.76 -14.15
CA THR A 243 -0.23 22.70 -15.30
C THR A 243 -1.02 21.41 -15.35
N GLU A 244 -2.17 21.45 -16.03
CA GLU A 244 -3.01 20.28 -16.25
C GLU A 244 -2.24 19.15 -16.96
N ALA A 245 -1.33 19.50 -17.88
CA ALA A 245 -0.52 18.51 -18.59
C ALA A 245 0.41 17.74 -17.63
N GLN A 246 1.05 18.43 -16.68
CA GLN A 246 1.94 17.80 -15.69
C GLN A 246 1.16 16.89 -14.74
N TRP A 247 -0.02 17.34 -14.30
CA TRP A 247 -0.89 16.53 -13.47
C TRP A 247 -1.43 15.28 -14.21
N LEU A 248 -1.79 15.41 -15.48
CA LEU A 248 -2.23 14.28 -16.30
C LEU A 248 -1.11 13.29 -16.59
N PHE A 249 0.12 13.76 -16.72
CA PHE A 249 1.29 12.92 -16.88
C PHE A 249 1.44 11.95 -15.70
N GLU A 250 1.40 12.48 -14.47
CA GLU A 250 1.44 11.68 -13.23
C GLU A 250 0.25 10.71 -13.15
N ARG A 251 -0.95 11.16 -13.50
CA ARG A 251 -2.14 10.27 -13.57
C ARG A 251 -2.03 9.17 -14.62
N TYR A 252 -1.37 9.43 -15.75
CA TYR A 252 -1.28 8.47 -16.86
C TYR A 252 -0.41 7.25 -16.49
N GLY A 253 0.64 7.49 -15.69
CA GLY A 253 1.53 6.46 -15.19
C GLY A 253 2.84 7.00 -14.60
N GLY A 254 3.19 8.26 -14.87
CA GLY A 254 4.37 8.94 -14.33
C GLY A 254 5.68 8.17 -14.53
N PHE A 255 6.72 8.67 -13.86
CA PHE A 255 8.03 8.00 -13.81
C PHE A 255 8.30 7.26 -12.50
N ASN A 256 7.57 7.56 -11.43
CA ASN A 256 7.74 6.87 -10.14
C ASN A 256 7.45 5.36 -10.27
N ARG A 257 8.31 4.52 -9.67
CA ARG A 257 8.19 3.06 -9.65
C ARG A 257 8.02 2.47 -8.25
N GLY A 258 7.71 3.29 -7.25
CA GLY A 258 7.44 2.90 -5.87
C GLY A 258 8.60 3.20 -4.93
N PHE A 259 8.40 2.94 -3.65
CA PHE A 259 9.32 3.29 -2.56
C PHE A 259 10.14 2.10 -2.06
N ASP A 260 9.95 0.95 -2.68
CA ASP A 260 10.57 -0.30 -2.31
C ASP A 260 11.65 -0.64 -3.36
N PRO A 261 12.89 -0.99 -2.94
CA PRO A 261 13.93 -1.43 -3.86
C PRO A 261 13.48 -2.69 -4.61
N LYS A 262 13.97 -2.84 -5.84
CA LYS A 262 13.66 -4.01 -6.67
C LYS A 262 14.93 -4.57 -7.27
N TRP A 263 15.16 -5.85 -7.01
CA TRP A 263 16.25 -6.61 -7.62
C TRP A 263 15.71 -7.43 -8.79
N ALA A 264 16.38 -7.35 -9.93
CA ALA A 264 16.18 -8.23 -11.05
C ALA A 264 17.50 -8.90 -11.38
N LEU A 265 17.62 -10.17 -10.98
CA LEU A 265 18.84 -10.96 -11.14
C LEU A 265 18.45 -12.38 -11.55
N LEU A 266 18.72 -12.72 -12.81
CA LEU A 266 18.48 -14.06 -13.35
C LEU A 266 19.75 -14.92 -13.37
N GLY A 267 20.93 -14.30 -13.27
CA GLY A 267 22.18 -14.98 -13.55
C GLY A 267 22.25 -15.50 -15.00
N THR A 268 23.42 -16.02 -15.37
CA THR A 268 23.68 -16.49 -16.73
C THR A 268 22.85 -17.73 -17.10
N SER A 269 22.60 -18.62 -16.14
CA SER A 269 21.88 -19.89 -16.35
C SER A 269 20.39 -19.73 -16.67
N HIS A 270 19.79 -18.60 -16.31
CA HIS A 270 18.35 -18.35 -16.52
C HIS A 270 18.05 -17.05 -17.24
N ALA A 271 19.06 -16.42 -17.84
CA ALA A 271 18.90 -15.20 -18.60
C ALA A 271 17.90 -15.37 -19.78
N HIS A 272 17.70 -16.60 -20.29
CA HIS A 272 16.66 -16.94 -21.26
C HIS A 272 15.23 -16.65 -20.78
N LEU A 273 14.99 -16.54 -19.46
CA LEU A 273 13.69 -16.17 -18.87
C LEU A 273 13.46 -14.65 -18.81
N ALA A 274 14.45 -13.83 -19.20
CA ALA A 274 14.36 -12.37 -19.12
C ALA A 274 13.11 -11.83 -19.83
N ALA A 275 12.76 -12.37 -21.01
CA ALA A 275 11.59 -11.87 -21.72
C ALA A 275 10.24 -12.31 -21.10
N SER A 276 10.19 -13.44 -20.40
CA SER A 276 8.94 -13.88 -19.76
C SER A 276 8.71 -13.17 -18.42
N ARG A 277 9.78 -12.81 -17.70
CA ARG A 277 9.71 -12.16 -16.38
C ARG A 277 9.83 -10.63 -16.42
N TYR A 278 10.71 -10.09 -17.27
CA TYR A 278 11.17 -8.70 -17.17
C TYR A 278 11.17 -7.92 -18.48
N ILE A 279 10.49 -8.38 -19.54
CA ILE A 279 10.40 -7.61 -20.80
C ILE A 279 9.78 -6.22 -20.62
N GLY A 280 8.93 -6.02 -19.60
CA GLY A 280 8.45 -4.71 -19.18
C GLY A 280 9.45 -3.96 -18.31
N THR A 281 10.67 -3.71 -18.80
CA THR A 281 11.78 -3.13 -18.03
C THR A 281 11.52 -1.73 -17.47
N GLY A 282 10.55 -1.01 -18.03
CA GLY A 282 10.11 0.28 -17.51
C GLY A 282 9.61 0.22 -16.06
N GLN A 283 9.32 -0.97 -15.51
CA GLN A 283 8.99 -1.15 -14.09
C GLN A 283 10.17 -0.89 -13.13
N PHE A 284 11.40 -0.89 -13.66
CA PHE A 284 12.63 -0.63 -12.91
C PHE A 284 13.06 0.84 -12.99
N GLY A 285 12.70 1.60 -14.02
CA GLY A 285 13.06 3.01 -14.08
C GLY A 285 13.03 3.56 -15.49
N THR A 286 13.75 4.66 -15.70
CA THR A 286 13.81 5.41 -16.96
C THR A 286 15.22 5.93 -17.21
N GLY A 287 15.50 6.34 -18.44
CA GLY A 287 16.78 6.94 -18.81
C GLY A 287 17.12 8.27 -18.12
N ALA A 288 16.16 8.89 -17.44
CA ALA A 288 16.36 10.14 -16.68
C ALA A 288 17.07 9.91 -15.34
N ASN A 289 17.15 8.66 -14.87
CA ASN A 289 17.81 8.29 -13.61
C ASN A 289 18.32 6.85 -13.68
N MET A 290 19.52 6.70 -14.24
CA MET A 290 20.17 5.39 -14.38
C MET A 290 21.69 5.51 -14.25
N ALA A 291 22.34 4.45 -13.78
CA ALA A 291 23.79 4.35 -13.70
C ALA A 291 24.25 2.94 -14.02
N PHE A 292 25.45 2.83 -14.57
CA PHE A 292 26.05 1.56 -14.96
C PHE A 292 27.51 1.51 -14.54
N ARG A 293 28.00 0.32 -14.20
CA ARG A 293 29.45 0.10 -14.19
C ARG A 293 29.97 0.22 -15.60
N LYS A 294 30.97 1.06 -15.81
CA LYS A 294 31.52 1.35 -17.14
C LYS A 294 31.96 0.06 -17.87
N GLN A 295 32.53 -0.90 -17.14
CA GLN A 295 32.97 -2.19 -17.70
C GLN A 295 31.83 -3.02 -18.35
N VAL A 296 30.56 -2.80 -18.00
CA VAL A 296 29.45 -3.56 -18.58
C VAL A 296 29.33 -3.31 -20.10
N PHE A 297 29.66 -2.10 -20.55
CA PHE A 297 29.54 -1.72 -21.95
C PHE A 297 30.56 -2.43 -22.86
N GLU A 298 31.68 -2.91 -22.30
CA GLU A 298 32.64 -3.77 -23.01
C GLU A 298 32.06 -5.17 -23.25
N SER A 299 31.19 -5.64 -22.35
CA SER A 299 30.58 -6.96 -22.42
C SER A 299 29.30 -7.01 -23.25
N ILE A 300 28.39 -6.04 -23.09
CA ILE A 300 27.04 -6.06 -23.71
C ILE A 300 26.87 -5.01 -24.82
N GLY A 301 27.91 -4.22 -25.08
CA GLY A 301 27.89 -3.12 -26.02
C GLY A 301 27.13 -1.89 -25.53
N TYR A 302 27.08 -0.89 -26.40
CA TYR A 302 26.55 0.44 -26.11
C TYR A 302 25.04 0.57 -26.40
N PHE A 303 24.47 1.76 -26.15
CA PHE A 303 23.09 2.08 -26.52
C PHE A 303 22.91 2.00 -28.03
N ASP A 304 21.73 1.56 -28.47
CA ASP A 304 21.40 1.41 -29.89
C ASP A 304 20.86 2.73 -30.46
N PRO A 305 21.62 3.43 -31.34
CA PRO A 305 21.18 4.73 -31.85
C PRO A 305 19.90 4.67 -32.72
N ALA A 306 19.39 3.48 -33.03
CA ALA A 306 18.10 3.31 -33.67
C ALA A 306 16.91 3.38 -32.68
N LEU A 307 17.14 3.36 -31.36
CA LEU A 307 16.12 3.43 -30.30
C LEU A 307 16.16 4.77 -29.55
N ASP A 308 16.38 5.82 -30.31
CA ASP A 308 16.93 7.06 -29.79
C ASP A 308 15.92 8.21 -29.77
N VAL A 309 15.93 9.00 -28.69
CA VAL A 309 15.17 10.25 -28.59
C VAL A 309 15.78 11.28 -29.54
N GLY A 310 14.95 11.85 -30.41
CA GLY A 310 15.40 12.71 -31.51
C GLY A 310 15.59 11.98 -32.85
N THR A 311 15.34 10.67 -32.89
CA THR A 311 15.20 9.90 -34.14
C THR A 311 13.74 9.53 -34.40
N VAL A 312 13.47 8.79 -35.48
CA VAL A 312 12.09 8.44 -35.87
C VAL A 312 11.40 7.45 -34.92
N THR A 313 12.15 6.78 -34.04
CA THR A 313 11.59 5.88 -33.00
C THR A 313 11.24 6.62 -31.70
N SER A 314 11.76 7.83 -31.52
CA SER A 314 11.46 8.72 -30.40
C SER A 314 11.72 8.15 -28.98
N GLY A 315 12.54 7.09 -28.86
CA GLY A 315 12.98 6.51 -27.58
C GLY A 315 13.02 4.98 -27.55
N GLY A 316 13.19 4.43 -26.34
CA GLY A 316 13.25 2.98 -26.09
C GLY A 316 14.66 2.42 -25.84
N GLY A 317 15.72 3.22 -26.01
CA GLY A 317 17.11 2.81 -25.80
C GLY A 317 17.44 2.44 -24.35
N ASP A 318 16.84 3.13 -23.38
CA ASP A 318 16.95 2.83 -21.95
C ASP A 318 16.30 1.47 -21.60
N LEU A 319 15.04 1.28 -22.02
CA LEU A 319 14.31 0.02 -21.82
C LEU A 319 15.04 -1.18 -22.42
N GLU A 320 15.63 -0.97 -23.59
CA GLU A 320 16.41 -1.98 -24.27
C GLU A 320 17.72 -2.28 -23.55
N MET A 321 18.46 -1.27 -23.10
CA MET A 321 19.70 -1.47 -22.34
C MET A 321 19.42 -2.25 -21.05
N PHE A 322 18.35 -1.91 -20.33
CA PHE A 322 17.92 -2.65 -19.13
C PHE A 322 17.60 -4.11 -19.46
N PHE A 323 16.91 -4.35 -20.58
CA PHE A 323 16.53 -5.71 -20.98
C PHE A 323 17.73 -6.52 -21.40
N ARG A 324 18.63 -5.93 -22.19
CA ARG A 324 19.89 -6.53 -22.61
C ARG A 324 20.73 -6.91 -21.39
N LEU A 325 20.88 -6.02 -20.42
CA LEU A 325 21.61 -6.28 -19.19
C LEU A 325 21.09 -7.53 -18.48
N LEU A 326 19.77 -7.64 -18.32
CA LEU A 326 19.12 -8.83 -17.73
C LEU A 326 19.23 -10.09 -18.61
N ARG A 327 19.14 -9.93 -19.93
CA ARG A 327 19.23 -11.04 -20.89
C ARG A 327 20.65 -11.60 -21.01
N GLU A 328 21.65 -10.81 -20.69
CA GLU A 328 23.06 -11.24 -20.58
C GLU A 328 23.39 -11.77 -19.17
N GLY A 329 22.41 -11.80 -18.26
CA GLY A 329 22.52 -12.42 -16.94
C GLY A 329 23.06 -11.49 -15.83
N TYR A 330 23.24 -10.20 -16.13
CA TYR A 330 23.67 -9.19 -15.15
C TYR A 330 22.49 -8.69 -14.30
N GLY A 331 22.79 -8.19 -13.10
CA GLY A 331 21.80 -7.63 -12.18
C GLY A 331 21.42 -6.19 -12.49
N LEU A 332 20.11 -5.93 -12.51
CA LEU A 332 19.52 -4.58 -12.53
C LEU A 332 18.83 -4.31 -11.19
N MET A 333 19.12 -3.17 -10.57
CA MET A 333 18.48 -2.77 -9.32
C MET A 333 17.77 -1.42 -9.46
N TYR A 334 16.52 -1.34 -8.98
CA TYR A 334 15.85 -0.06 -8.71
C TYR A 334 16.11 0.32 -7.25
N GLU A 335 16.80 1.45 -7.04
CA GLU A 335 17.11 2.02 -5.72
C GLU A 335 16.31 3.31 -5.51
N PRO A 336 15.20 3.28 -4.76
CA PRO A 336 14.36 4.45 -4.58
C PRO A 336 15.08 5.62 -3.90
N LYS A 337 16.12 5.38 -3.09
CA LYS A 337 16.90 6.45 -2.46
C LYS A 337 17.76 7.25 -3.44
N ALA A 338 18.10 6.66 -4.60
CA ALA A 338 18.69 7.41 -5.71
C ALA A 338 17.59 8.27 -6.36
N LEU A 339 17.22 9.36 -5.71
CA LEU A 339 16.08 10.20 -6.05
C LEU A 339 16.47 11.33 -7.01
N VAL A 340 15.61 11.60 -7.99
CA VAL A 340 15.66 12.82 -8.79
C VAL A 340 14.27 13.42 -9.02
N TRP A 341 14.22 14.72 -9.24
CA TRP A 341 13.02 15.48 -9.56
C TRP A 341 13.01 15.85 -11.04
N HIS A 342 11.98 15.44 -11.77
CA HIS A 342 11.86 15.65 -13.21
C HIS A 342 10.84 16.75 -13.53
N ARG A 343 11.21 17.67 -14.42
CA ARG A 343 10.31 18.72 -14.89
C ARG A 343 9.46 18.24 -16.06
N HIS A 344 8.16 18.07 -15.81
CA HIS A 344 7.23 17.59 -16.82
C HIS A 344 6.89 18.65 -17.87
N ARG A 345 6.50 18.18 -19.06
CA ARG A 345 6.01 19.04 -20.14
C ARG A 345 4.79 19.84 -19.67
N ARG A 346 4.80 21.15 -19.95
CA ARG A 346 3.82 22.10 -19.43
C ARG A 346 2.56 22.18 -20.30
N THR A 347 2.65 21.90 -21.60
CA THR A 347 1.50 22.02 -22.51
C THR A 347 0.88 20.66 -22.87
N ARG A 348 -0.42 20.69 -23.19
CA ARG A 348 -1.15 19.50 -23.64
C ARG A 348 -0.58 18.88 -24.92
N SER A 349 -0.15 19.70 -25.86
CA SER A 349 0.39 19.24 -27.16
C SER A 349 1.71 18.48 -26.98
N GLU A 350 2.59 18.99 -26.11
CA GLU A 350 3.84 18.33 -25.78
C GLU A 350 3.60 17.01 -25.03
N LEU A 351 2.66 16.98 -24.08
CA LEU A 351 2.26 15.74 -23.40
C LEU A 351 1.76 14.69 -24.39
N GLN A 352 0.85 15.06 -25.30
CA GLN A 352 0.36 14.13 -26.32
C GLN A 352 1.48 13.57 -27.20
N SER A 353 2.43 14.42 -27.58
CA SER A 353 3.59 14.03 -28.38
C SER A 353 4.52 13.09 -27.61
N GLN A 354 4.69 13.33 -26.31
CA GLN A 354 5.47 12.47 -25.42
C GLN A 354 4.81 11.09 -25.26
N ILE A 355 3.50 11.04 -25.03
CA ILE A 355 2.76 9.77 -24.90
C ILE A 355 2.72 8.98 -26.22
N GLU A 356 2.58 9.65 -27.37
CA GLU A 356 2.72 9.00 -28.69
C GLU A 356 4.14 8.43 -28.86
N SER A 357 5.17 9.18 -28.46
CA SER A 357 6.57 8.75 -28.52
C SER A 357 6.85 7.54 -27.63
N TRP A 358 6.25 7.46 -26.44
CA TRP A 358 6.36 6.27 -25.57
C TRP A 358 5.83 5.02 -26.24
N GLY A 359 4.66 5.10 -26.90
CA GLY A 359 4.12 3.99 -27.67
C GLY A 359 5.06 3.54 -28.79
N THR A 360 5.59 4.50 -29.55
CA THR A 360 6.55 4.23 -30.64
C THR A 360 7.84 3.59 -30.12
N GLY A 361 8.47 4.19 -29.11
CA GLY A 361 9.71 3.71 -28.52
C GLY A 361 9.55 2.32 -27.89
N PHE A 362 8.44 2.06 -27.21
CA PHE A 362 8.16 0.77 -26.60
C PHE A 362 8.06 -0.36 -27.65
N TYR A 363 7.31 -0.17 -28.74
CA TYR A 363 7.24 -1.19 -29.79
C TYR A 363 8.51 -1.27 -30.64
N ALA A 364 9.27 -0.18 -30.79
CA ALA A 364 10.58 -0.21 -31.40
C ALA A 364 11.55 -1.08 -30.57
N TYR A 365 11.56 -0.90 -29.25
CA TYR A 365 12.30 -1.72 -28.29
C TYR A 365 11.91 -3.21 -28.37
N LEU A 366 10.60 -3.53 -28.36
CA LEU A 366 10.15 -4.93 -28.49
C LEU A 366 10.59 -5.52 -29.84
N THR A 367 10.50 -4.75 -30.92
CA THR A 367 10.92 -5.17 -32.26
C THR A 367 12.40 -5.48 -32.30
N ARG A 368 13.24 -4.57 -31.80
CA ARG A 368 14.67 -4.80 -31.67
C ARG A 368 14.93 -6.06 -30.87
N SER A 369 14.32 -6.19 -29.70
CA SER A 369 14.62 -7.26 -28.75
C SER A 369 14.24 -8.63 -29.33
N ALA A 370 13.13 -8.71 -30.06
CA ALA A 370 12.75 -9.92 -30.80
C ALA A 370 13.72 -10.26 -31.95
N GLN A 371 14.33 -9.26 -32.59
CA GLN A 371 15.36 -9.47 -33.62
C GLN A 371 16.70 -9.91 -33.02
N ALA A 372 17.08 -9.32 -31.89
CA ALA A 372 18.36 -9.60 -31.22
C ALA A 372 18.37 -10.94 -30.49
N TYR A 373 17.22 -11.41 -29.99
CA TYR A 373 17.09 -12.65 -29.20
C TYR A 373 16.01 -13.58 -29.78
N PRO A 374 16.32 -14.38 -30.81
CA PRO A 374 15.36 -15.24 -31.48
C PRO A 374 14.68 -16.28 -30.58
N ASP A 375 15.36 -16.74 -29.53
CA ASP A 375 14.86 -17.68 -28.52
C ASP A 375 13.79 -17.04 -27.61
N ASN A 376 13.85 -15.73 -27.40
CA ASN A 376 12.87 -14.98 -26.62
C ASN A 376 11.69 -14.43 -27.44
N ARG A 377 11.73 -14.53 -28.78
CA ARG A 377 10.76 -13.87 -29.69
C ARG A 377 9.30 -14.13 -29.34
N PHE A 378 8.95 -15.36 -28.99
CA PHE A 378 7.56 -15.72 -28.70
C PHE A 378 7.07 -15.10 -27.40
N ALA A 379 7.92 -15.04 -26.37
CA ALA A 379 7.59 -14.37 -25.12
C ALA A 379 7.40 -12.86 -25.33
N ILE A 380 8.26 -12.24 -26.15
CA ILE A 380 8.19 -10.82 -26.50
C ILE A 380 6.91 -10.50 -27.28
N LEU A 381 6.59 -11.28 -28.32
CA LEU A 381 5.38 -11.10 -29.12
C LEU A 381 4.11 -11.32 -28.30
N ARG A 382 4.07 -12.34 -27.45
CA ARG A 382 2.95 -12.59 -26.53
C ARG A 382 2.73 -11.41 -25.58
N PHE A 383 3.80 -10.86 -25.03
CA PHE A 383 3.73 -9.68 -24.17
C PHE A 383 3.26 -8.44 -24.93
N GLY A 384 3.78 -8.20 -26.14
CA GLY A 384 3.34 -7.12 -27.01
C GLY A 384 1.84 -7.23 -27.36
N PHE A 385 1.35 -8.42 -27.69
CA PHE A 385 -0.07 -8.64 -27.95
C PHE A 385 -0.94 -8.40 -26.70
N TRP A 386 -0.52 -8.92 -25.54
CA TRP A 386 -1.21 -8.67 -24.27
C TRP A 386 -1.28 -7.17 -23.95
N TRP A 387 -0.18 -6.44 -24.17
CA TRP A 387 -0.10 -5.01 -23.91
C TRP A 387 -1.03 -4.22 -24.85
N LEU A 388 -1.06 -4.56 -26.15
CA LEU A 388 -1.97 -3.95 -27.12
C LEU A 388 -3.43 -4.17 -26.73
N TRP A 389 -3.77 -5.43 -26.42
CA TRP A 389 -5.12 -5.82 -26.03
C TRP A 389 -5.57 -5.09 -24.75
N ARG A 390 -4.68 -4.95 -23.77
CA ARG A 390 -4.94 -4.20 -22.53
C ARG A 390 -5.31 -2.74 -22.81
N HIS A 391 -4.59 -2.07 -23.71
CA HIS A 391 -4.87 -0.68 -24.06
C HIS A 391 -6.10 -0.51 -24.95
N LEU A 392 -6.36 -1.42 -25.88
CA LEU A 392 -7.63 -1.45 -26.63
C LEU A 392 -8.82 -1.61 -25.68
N ARG A 393 -8.72 -2.49 -24.68
CA ARG A 393 -9.75 -2.66 -23.65
C ARG A 393 -9.91 -1.41 -22.78
N ARG A 394 -8.80 -0.74 -22.44
CA ARG A 394 -8.82 0.53 -21.69
C ARG A 394 -9.56 1.61 -22.46
N TYR A 395 -9.25 1.75 -23.75
CA TYR A 395 -9.92 2.67 -24.66
C TYR A 395 -11.42 2.38 -24.74
N ALA A 396 -11.81 1.13 -25.03
CA ALA A 396 -13.21 0.72 -25.11
C ALA A 396 -13.98 0.95 -23.80
N ALA A 397 -13.35 0.67 -22.65
CA ALA A 397 -13.97 0.90 -21.34
C ALA A 397 -14.20 2.38 -21.05
N ALA A 398 -13.30 3.24 -21.48
CA ALA A 398 -13.38 4.69 -21.29
C ALA A 398 -14.35 5.39 -22.27
N SER A 399 -14.84 4.68 -23.30
CA SER A 399 -15.99 5.11 -24.11
C SER A 399 -17.35 4.84 -23.44
N ILE A 400 -17.38 4.00 -22.40
CA ILE A 400 -18.61 3.58 -21.69
C ILE A 400 -18.76 4.32 -20.35
N LYS A 401 -17.65 4.68 -19.69
CA LYS A 401 -17.65 5.46 -18.44
C LYS A 401 -16.63 6.60 -18.52
N PRO A 402 -16.97 7.80 -17.98
CA PRO A 402 -16.00 8.88 -17.85
C PRO A 402 -14.74 8.38 -17.14
N SER A 403 -13.60 8.54 -17.79
CA SER A 403 -12.28 8.21 -17.25
C SER A 403 -11.58 9.50 -16.85
N PRO A 404 -10.89 9.54 -15.70
CA PRO A 404 -10.06 10.68 -15.30
C PRO A 404 -8.89 10.94 -16.26
N ILE A 405 -8.60 10.00 -17.15
CA ILE A 405 -7.57 10.10 -18.18
C ILE A 405 -8.24 10.26 -19.54
N PRO A 406 -7.93 11.34 -20.30
CA PRO A 406 -8.52 11.59 -21.61
C PRO A 406 -8.24 10.45 -22.60
N ASN A 407 -9.28 10.02 -23.33
CA ASN A 407 -9.17 8.97 -24.34
C ASN A 407 -8.16 9.30 -25.46
N GLU A 408 -7.96 10.58 -25.72
CA GLU A 408 -6.97 11.05 -26.69
C GLU A 408 -5.56 10.58 -26.32
N LEU A 409 -5.15 10.61 -25.05
CA LEU A 409 -3.81 10.15 -24.64
C LEU A 409 -3.63 8.65 -24.90
N VAL A 410 -4.65 7.84 -24.61
CA VAL A 410 -4.63 6.41 -24.90
C VAL A 410 -4.53 6.14 -26.40
N MET A 411 -5.27 6.91 -27.21
CA MET A 411 -5.21 6.82 -28.67
C MET A 411 -3.84 7.23 -29.22
N ARG A 412 -3.21 8.26 -28.66
CA ARG A 412 -1.85 8.69 -29.01
C ARG A 412 -0.83 7.58 -28.76
N GLU A 413 -0.87 6.93 -27.59
CA GLU A 413 0.02 5.81 -27.27
C GLU A 413 -0.21 4.62 -28.22
N LEU A 414 -1.46 4.26 -28.51
CA LEU A 414 -1.81 3.20 -29.47
C LEU A 414 -1.31 3.51 -30.88
N ARG A 415 -1.52 4.74 -31.35
CA ARG A 415 -1.02 5.20 -32.65
C ARG A 415 0.50 5.09 -32.73
N GLY A 416 1.20 5.50 -31.67
CA GLY A 416 2.64 5.36 -31.57
C GLY A 416 3.08 3.90 -31.64
N SER A 417 2.40 3.04 -30.89
CA SER A 417 2.66 1.59 -30.79
C SER A 417 2.56 0.87 -32.13
N LEU A 418 1.55 1.19 -32.94
CA LEU A 418 1.37 0.61 -34.28
C LEU A 418 2.48 1.04 -35.26
N LYS A 419 3.03 2.24 -35.09
CA LYS A 419 4.12 2.76 -35.95
C LYS A 419 5.50 2.21 -35.54
N GLY A 420 5.71 1.92 -34.26
CA GLY A 420 6.99 1.54 -33.67
C GLY A 420 7.81 0.52 -34.47
N PRO A 421 7.26 -0.64 -34.86
CA PRO A 421 8.02 -1.67 -35.57
C PRO A 421 8.58 -1.20 -36.93
N PHE A 422 7.79 -0.42 -37.67
CA PHE A 422 8.20 0.12 -38.97
C PHE A 422 9.21 1.25 -38.82
N LEU A 423 9.01 2.12 -37.82
CA LEU A 423 9.91 3.24 -37.55
C LEU A 423 11.28 2.75 -37.07
N TYR A 424 11.36 1.64 -36.34
CA TYR A 424 12.64 1.03 -35.98
C TYR A 424 13.46 0.60 -37.21
N MET A 425 12.84 -0.03 -38.21
CA MET A 425 13.54 -0.39 -39.45
C MET A 425 14.07 0.84 -40.18
N LYS A 426 13.31 1.95 -40.18
CA LYS A 426 13.74 3.22 -40.76
C LYS A 426 14.87 3.88 -39.95
N ALA A 427 14.80 3.82 -38.62
CA ALA A 427 15.83 4.35 -37.72
C ALA A 427 17.16 3.62 -37.88
N ARG A 428 17.15 2.30 -38.09
CA ARG A 428 18.37 1.52 -38.37
C ARG A 428 19.09 2.01 -39.63
N LYS A 429 18.37 2.17 -40.74
CA LYS A 429 18.96 2.69 -42.00
C LYS A 429 19.56 4.09 -41.80
N ARG A 430 18.83 4.98 -41.12
CA ARG A 430 19.32 6.34 -40.82
C ARG A 430 20.56 6.32 -39.93
N SER A 431 20.63 5.42 -38.96
CA SER A 431 21.80 5.26 -38.09
C SER A 431 23.01 4.76 -38.87
N GLU A 432 22.82 3.85 -39.82
CA GLU A 432 23.86 3.40 -40.75
C GLU A 432 24.37 4.54 -41.64
N ASP A 433 23.48 5.40 -42.15
CA ASP A 433 23.87 6.57 -42.95
C ASP A 433 24.64 7.62 -42.12
N ILE A 434 24.23 7.86 -40.87
CA ILE A 434 24.97 8.71 -39.93
C ILE A 434 26.36 8.11 -39.66
N ARG A 435 26.46 6.79 -39.45
CA ARG A 435 27.74 6.09 -39.27
C ARG A 435 28.65 6.22 -40.49
N LYS A 436 28.11 6.11 -41.71
CA LYS A 436 28.88 6.33 -42.95
C LYS A 436 29.40 7.76 -43.05
N ARG A 437 28.60 8.75 -42.65
CA ARG A 437 28.95 10.18 -42.76
C ARG A 437 29.99 10.63 -41.73
N PHE A 438 29.87 10.18 -40.49
CA PHE A 438 30.70 10.65 -39.36
C PHE A 438 31.78 9.64 -38.95
N GLY A 439 31.93 8.54 -39.69
CA GLY A 439 32.78 7.42 -39.34
C GLY A 439 32.24 6.59 -38.16
N PRO A 440 32.80 5.38 -37.95
CA PRO A 440 32.45 4.54 -36.81
C PRO A 440 32.80 5.25 -35.49
N LEU A 441 31.98 5.03 -34.47
CA LEU A 441 32.45 5.29 -33.10
C LEU A 441 33.55 4.26 -32.76
N LYS A 442 34.47 4.58 -31.84
CA LYS A 442 35.47 3.60 -31.34
C LYS A 442 34.82 2.28 -30.87
N SER A 443 33.53 2.31 -30.54
CA SER A 443 32.67 1.19 -30.14
C SER A 443 32.37 0.15 -31.22
N ASP A 444 32.55 0.45 -32.50
CA ASP A 444 32.14 -0.45 -33.59
C ASP A 444 33.09 -1.66 -33.77
N ALA A 445 34.19 -1.67 -33.01
CA ALA A 445 35.21 -2.71 -33.00
C ALA A 445 35.07 -3.75 -31.86
N ILE A 446 34.05 -3.64 -30.99
CA ILE A 446 33.83 -4.68 -29.98
C ILE A 446 33.13 -5.86 -30.66
N GLU A 447 33.91 -6.91 -30.96
CA GLU A 447 33.36 -8.21 -31.33
C GLU A 447 32.31 -8.59 -30.28
N ARG A 448 31.07 -8.80 -30.72
CA ARG A 448 30.05 -9.41 -29.87
C ARG A 448 30.62 -10.73 -29.39
N ARG A 449 31.06 -10.82 -28.13
CA ARG A 449 31.29 -12.11 -27.49
C ARG A 449 29.94 -12.79 -27.45
N THR A 450 29.69 -13.66 -28.42
CA THR A 450 28.63 -14.66 -28.30
C THR A 450 29.03 -15.53 -27.13
N PHE A 451 28.50 -15.22 -25.96
CA PHE A 451 28.56 -16.15 -24.85
C PHE A 451 27.92 -17.44 -25.34
N PRO A 452 28.65 -18.58 -25.35
CA PRO A 452 28.01 -19.84 -25.64
C PRO A 452 26.87 -19.96 -24.64
N ALA A 453 25.65 -20.12 -25.16
CA ALA A 453 24.52 -20.45 -24.34
C ALA A 453 24.89 -21.75 -23.61
N SER A 454 25.41 -21.61 -22.39
CA SER A 454 25.59 -22.75 -21.52
C SER A 454 24.19 -23.29 -21.31
N ARG A 455 23.86 -24.35 -22.05
CA ARG A 455 22.74 -25.23 -21.78
C ARG A 455 23.05 -26.01 -20.50
N MET A 456 23.31 -25.30 -19.41
CA MET A 456 22.99 -25.85 -18.12
C MET A 456 21.51 -25.59 -17.96
N HIS A 457 20.73 -26.67 -17.89
CA HIS A 457 19.43 -26.67 -17.26
C HIS A 457 19.71 -26.78 -15.76
N PRO A 458 19.84 -25.67 -15.02
CA PRO A 458 19.71 -25.74 -13.58
C PRO A 458 18.34 -26.33 -13.27
N ASP A 459 18.33 -27.23 -12.30
CA ASP A 459 17.12 -27.86 -11.83
C ASP A 459 16.16 -26.77 -11.33
N LYS A 460 15.00 -26.63 -11.99
CA LYS A 460 14.05 -25.51 -11.80
C LYS A 460 13.52 -25.41 -10.36
N ASP A 461 13.76 -26.45 -9.56
CA ASP A 461 13.24 -26.61 -8.21
C ASP A 461 14.35 -26.60 -7.12
N SER A 462 15.61 -26.30 -7.48
CA SER A 462 16.69 -26.25 -6.49
C SER A 462 16.61 -25.00 -5.60
N VAL A 463 16.26 -25.20 -4.32
CA VAL A 463 16.22 -24.16 -3.28
C VAL A 463 17.43 -24.33 -2.37
N ALA A 464 18.31 -23.34 -2.34
CA ALA A 464 19.42 -23.33 -1.38
C ALA A 464 18.87 -23.04 0.02
N VAL A 465 19.33 -23.74 1.06
CA VAL A 465 18.98 -23.42 2.45
C VAL A 465 20.20 -22.82 3.14
N ARG A 466 20.05 -21.70 3.85
CA ARG A 466 21.09 -21.10 4.68
C ARG A 466 20.50 -20.66 6.02
N THR A 467 21.33 -20.65 7.06
CA THR A 467 20.96 -20.16 8.38
C THR A 467 21.78 -18.92 8.71
N ILE A 468 21.13 -17.85 9.16
CA ILE A 468 21.77 -16.61 9.60
C ILE A 468 21.48 -16.43 11.08
N ASP A 469 22.52 -16.22 11.88
CA ASP A 469 22.40 -15.85 13.30
C ASP A 469 22.62 -14.35 13.43
N LEU A 470 21.57 -13.62 13.82
CA LEU A 470 21.61 -12.16 13.92
C LEU A 470 22.63 -11.66 14.96
N GLN A 471 23.00 -12.50 15.93
CA GLN A 471 24.02 -12.16 16.93
C GLN A 471 25.42 -12.06 16.31
N LYS A 472 25.67 -12.78 15.21
CA LYS A 472 26.97 -12.81 14.51
C LYS A 472 27.06 -11.77 13.39
N GLY A 473 26.03 -10.95 13.22
CA GLY A 473 25.87 -10.05 12.09
C GLY A 473 25.34 -10.76 10.84
N ILE A 474 24.95 -9.97 9.84
CA ILE A 474 24.42 -10.46 8.55
C ILE A 474 25.53 -10.37 7.51
N PRO A 475 26.20 -11.49 7.16
CA PRO A 475 27.24 -11.48 6.15
C PRO A 475 26.63 -11.47 4.74
N THR A 476 27.43 -11.05 3.76
CA THR A 476 27.16 -11.40 2.36
C THR A 476 27.27 -12.92 2.21
N ILE A 477 26.28 -13.54 1.57
CA ILE A 477 26.32 -14.97 1.29
C ILE A 477 26.94 -15.17 -0.08
N GLU A 478 28.12 -15.77 -0.08
CA GLU A 478 28.85 -16.18 -1.27
C GLU A 478 28.45 -17.62 -1.68
N GLU A 479 28.67 -17.96 -2.96
CA GLU A 479 28.55 -19.32 -3.49
C GLU A 479 27.16 -19.98 -3.34
N LEU A 480 26.11 -19.33 -3.86
CA LEU A 480 24.76 -19.92 -3.93
C LEU A 480 24.56 -20.93 -5.07
N GLY A 481 25.60 -21.21 -5.85
CA GLY A 481 25.52 -22.10 -7.01
C GLY A 481 24.57 -21.57 -8.08
N SER A 482 23.89 -22.47 -8.79
CA SER A 482 22.89 -22.12 -9.81
C SER A 482 21.46 -22.00 -9.28
N CYS A 483 21.28 -21.96 -7.95
CA CYS A 483 19.97 -21.85 -7.33
C CYS A 483 19.35 -20.47 -7.56
N HIS A 484 18.04 -20.46 -7.73
CA HIS A 484 17.26 -19.25 -8.01
C HIS A 484 16.43 -18.74 -6.87
N GLN A 485 16.30 -19.57 -5.85
CA GLN A 485 15.62 -19.28 -4.63
C GLN A 485 16.50 -19.78 -3.49
N ILE A 486 16.52 -19.01 -2.41
CA ILE A 486 17.15 -19.39 -1.16
C ILE A 486 16.10 -19.33 -0.05
N ARG A 487 16.06 -20.37 0.77
CA ARG A 487 15.33 -20.38 2.04
C ARG A 487 16.29 -20.00 3.15
N LEU A 488 16.06 -18.85 3.75
CA LEU A 488 16.83 -18.34 4.87
C LEU A 488 16.13 -18.72 6.16
N ILE A 489 16.82 -19.44 7.03
CA ILE A 489 16.42 -19.66 8.42
C ILE A 489 17.11 -18.59 9.26
N VAL A 490 16.34 -17.74 9.93
CA VAL A 490 16.88 -16.68 10.78
C VAL A 490 16.81 -17.12 12.23
N THR A 491 17.94 -17.00 12.93
CA THR A 491 18.12 -17.43 14.30
C THR A 491 18.66 -16.30 15.17
N TRP A 492 18.42 -16.41 16.48
CA TRP A 492 19.03 -15.58 17.51
C TRP A 492 19.61 -16.49 18.59
N SER A 493 20.93 -16.42 18.80
CA SER A 493 21.66 -17.30 19.73
C SER A 493 21.33 -18.78 19.50
N GLY A 494 21.27 -19.18 18.23
CA GLY A 494 20.91 -20.55 17.82
C GLY A 494 19.43 -20.93 17.92
N LYS A 495 18.53 -20.07 18.43
CA LYS A 495 17.07 -20.33 18.43
C LYS A 495 16.42 -19.78 17.16
N PRO A 496 15.56 -20.54 16.45
CA PRO A 496 14.91 -20.05 15.23
C PRO A 496 13.87 -18.96 15.54
N ILE A 497 14.02 -17.81 14.88
CA ILE A 497 12.99 -16.75 14.84
C ILE A 497 11.97 -17.09 13.75
N GLY A 498 12.43 -17.58 12.59
CA GLY A 498 11.58 -18.08 11.52
C GLY A 498 12.33 -18.26 10.20
N ALA A 499 11.62 -18.38 9.09
CA ALA A 499 12.24 -18.57 7.78
C ALA A 499 11.53 -17.79 6.67
N LEU A 500 12.31 -17.24 5.73
CA LEU A 500 11.81 -16.57 4.53
C LEU A 500 12.40 -17.19 3.25
N ASN A 501 11.73 -16.98 2.12
CA ASN A 501 12.25 -17.35 0.80
C ASN A 501 12.62 -16.08 0.02
N VAL A 502 13.87 -15.97 -0.40
CA VAL A 502 14.34 -14.89 -1.28
C VAL A 502 14.46 -15.45 -2.70
N ASN A 503 13.79 -14.81 -3.66
CA ASN A 503 13.76 -15.21 -5.07
C ASN A 503 14.75 -14.39 -5.90
N ASP A 504 14.98 -14.77 -7.16
CA ASP A 504 15.83 -14.01 -8.09
C ASP A 504 17.21 -13.74 -7.46
N VAL A 505 17.78 -14.78 -6.84
CA VAL A 505 19.13 -14.73 -6.28
C VAL A 505 20.14 -15.14 -7.35
N GLY A 506 21.28 -14.46 -7.34
CA GLY A 506 22.43 -14.82 -8.16
C GLY A 506 23.44 -15.63 -7.34
N PRO A 507 24.68 -15.76 -7.83
CA PRO A 507 25.73 -16.52 -7.13
C PRO A 507 26.12 -15.90 -5.78
N VAL A 508 25.85 -14.61 -5.61
CA VAL A 508 26.11 -13.84 -4.39
C VAL A 508 24.82 -13.16 -3.96
N LEU A 509 24.54 -13.16 -2.66
CA LEU A 509 23.45 -12.42 -2.06
C LEU A 509 24.01 -11.42 -1.05
N SER A 510 23.94 -10.14 -1.41
CA SER A 510 24.54 -9.04 -0.63
C SER A 510 23.93 -8.92 0.78
N ALA A 511 24.76 -8.51 1.74
CA ALA A 511 24.30 -8.19 3.09
C ALA A 511 23.18 -7.14 3.08
N HIS A 512 23.24 -6.15 2.18
CA HIS A 512 22.20 -5.14 2.02
C HIS A 512 20.83 -5.76 1.70
N ARG A 513 20.79 -6.63 0.69
CA ARG A 513 19.56 -7.31 0.31
C ARG A 513 19.05 -8.21 1.44
N LEU A 514 19.93 -8.91 2.14
CA LEU A 514 19.57 -9.73 3.30
C LEU A 514 18.95 -8.90 4.42
N ARG A 515 19.56 -7.76 4.78
CA ARG A 515 19.00 -6.85 5.80
C ARG A 515 17.61 -6.37 5.43
N TYR A 516 17.42 -6.00 4.16
CA TYR A 516 16.12 -5.57 3.66
C TYR A 516 15.07 -6.70 3.74
N GLU A 517 15.37 -7.88 3.21
CA GLU A 517 14.43 -9.02 3.18
C GLU A 517 14.11 -9.54 4.59
N ILE A 518 15.08 -9.54 5.51
CA ILE A 518 14.87 -9.89 6.92
C ILE A 518 13.99 -8.85 7.62
N ALA A 519 14.28 -7.56 7.43
CA ALA A 519 13.48 -6.48 8.01
C ALA A 519 12.02 -6.49 7.51
N ASP A 520 11.82 -6.77 6.22
CA ASP A 520 10.49 -6.85 5.60
C ASP A 520 9.72 -8.09 6.05
N ALA A 521 10.38 -9.25 6.14
CA ALA A 521 9.72 -10.52 6.46
C ALA A 521 9.38 -10.66 7.95
N PHE A 522 10.27 -10.23 8.85
CA PHE A 522 10.11 -10.45 10.29
C PHE A 522 9.58 -9.22 11.01
N GLY A 523 9.93 -8.00 10.59
CA GLY A 523 9.42 -6.76 11.20
C GLY A 523 9.51 -6.77 12.74
N LEU A 524 8.35 -6.78 13.40
CA LEU A 524 8.24 -6.81 14.87
C LEU A 524 8.70 -8.12 15.52
N ASP A 525 8.85 -9.21 14.77
CA ASP A 525 9.35 -10.51 15.28
C ASP A 525 10.85 -10.48 15.64
N LEU A 526 11.55 -9.40 15.32
CA LEU A 526 12.97 -9.19 15.65
C LEU A 526 13.20 -8.58 17.05
N PHE A 527 12.12 -8.38 17.82
CA PHE A 527 12.17 -7.76 19.15
C PHE A 527 12.22 -8.81 20.27
N SER A 528 12.81 -8.43 21.42
CA SER A 528 13.07 -9.37 22.51
C SER A 528 11.80 -9.96 23.16
N GLU A 529 11.81 -11.27 23.49
CA GLU A 529 10.75 -11.94 24.28
C GLU A 529 10.61 -11.42 25.72
N THR A 530 11.64 -10.71 26.24
CA THR A 530 11.65 -10.13 27.58
C THR A 530 10.61 -9.03 27.76
N ASP A 531 10.23 -8.35 26.68
CA ASP A 531 8.99 -7.59 26.63
C ASP A 531 7.86 -8.55 26.26
N LYS A 532 7.15 -9.10 27.26
CA LYS A 532 5.88 -9.84 27.07
C LYS A 532 4.74 -8.93 26.57
N LEU A 533 5.05 -8.00 25.67
CA LEU A 533 4.14 -7.04 25.09
C LEU A 533 3.56 -7.66 23.82
N ASP A 534 2.25 -7.56 23.68
CA ASP A 534 1.57 -7.87 22.43
C ASP A 534 2.19 -7.05 21.27
N LYS A 535 2.28 -7.63 20.07
CA LYS A 535 2.81 -6.96 18.87
C LYS A 535 2.14 -5.60 18.61
N GLY A 536 0.85 -5.45 18.90
CA GLY A 536 0.15 -4.18 18.77
C GLY A 536 0.54 -3.15 19.84
N VAL A 537 0.89 -3.57 21.05
CA VAL A 537 1.43 -2.67 22.09
C VAL A 537 2.85 -2.24 21.75
N LEU A 538 3.67 -3.16 21.24
CA LEU A 538 5.01 -2.86 20.75
C LEU A 538 4.95 -1.86 19.57
N TRP A 539 4.04 -2.09 18.63
CA TRP A 539 3.75 -1.18 17.52
C TRP A 539 3.35 0.21 18.02
N SER A 540 2.39 0.30 18.95
CA SER A 540 1.96 1.58 19.53
C SER A 540 3.14 2.31 20.18
N LYS A 541 3.94 1.63 21.00
CA LYS A 541 5.12 2.25 21.64
C LYS A 541 6.12 2.81 20.65
N ILE A 542 6.41 2.09 19.56
CA ILE A 542 7.33 2.56 18.51
C ILE A 542 6.73 3.78 17.80
N ILE A 543 5.44 3.74 17.50
CA ILE A 543 4.74 4.83 16.84
C ILE A 543 4.62 6.07 17.74
N ASP A 544 4.25 5.90 19.00
CA ASP A 544 4.14 6.97 20.00
C ASP A 544 5.52 7.61 20.26
N GLY A 545 6.55 6.78 20.43
CA GLY A 545 7.91 7.26 20.57
C GLY A 545 8.45 7.97 19.32
N PHE A 546 8.01 7.55 18.13
CA PHE A 546 8.33 8.21 16.86
C PHE A 546 7.65 9.58 16.78
N ILE A 547 6.36 9.64 17.10
CA ILE A 547 5.57 10.89 17.12
C ILE A 547 6.20 11.91 18.06
N GLU A 548 6.54 11.49 19.29
CA GLU A 548 7.11 12.37 20.31
C GLU A 548 8.46 12.97 19.89
N ARG A 549 9.30 12.18 19.21
CA ARG A 549 10.66 12.60 18.81
C ARG A 549 10.71 13.38 17.51
N CYS A 550 9.87 13.03 16.53
CA CYS A 550 9.88 13.65 15.22
C CYS A 550 9.06 14.94 15.20
N MET A 551 7.94 15.03 15.92
CA MET A 551 7.04 16.20 15.86
C MET A 551 6.81 16.82 17.25
N PRO A 552 7.80 17.55 17.81
CA PRO A 552 7.64 18.24 19.09
C PRO A 552 6.67 19.41 18.95
N LYS A 553 5.78 19.55 19.94
CA LYS A 553 4.70 20.54 20.00
C LYS A 553 5.26 21.96 19.84
N ALA A 554 4.80 22.69 18.82
CA ALA A 554 4.88 24.14 18.79
C ALA A 554 3.71 24.65 19.65
N ASP A 555 4.02 25.58 20.56
CA ASP A 555 3.14 26.15 21.58
C ASP A 555 2.60 25.18 22.65
N GLY A 556 2.50 25.72 23.87
CA GLY A 556 2.02 25.01 25.07
C GLY A 556 0.53 24.65 25.03
N SER A 557 -0.08 24.57 23.84
CA SER A 557 -1.38 23.96 23.69
C SER A 557 -1.19 22.46 23.46
N SER A 558 -1.56 21.68 24.46
CA SER A 558 -1.74 20.25 24.30
C SER A 558 -2.92 20.00 23.34
N SER A 559 -2.71 20.04 22.02
CA SER A 559 -3.66 19.44 21.06
C SER A 559 -3.37 17.94 20.89
N GLY A 560 -3.26 17.25 22.02
CA GLY A 560 -3.89 15.95 22.05
C GLY A 560 -5.37 16.27 22.09
N TYR A 561 -6.11 15.98 21.03
CA TYR A 561 -7.48 15.54 21.25
C TYR A 561 -7.36 14.17 21.96
N HIS A 562 -6.92 14.19 23.22
CA HIS A 562 -7.57 13.39 24.21
C HIS A 562 -8.99 13.90 24.13
N ALA A 563 -9.86 13.16 23.44
CA ALA A 563 -11.28 13.33 23.70
C ALA A 563 -11.39 13.38 25.22
N ARG A 564 -11.89 14.50 25.75
CA ARG A 564 -11.83 14.71 27.19
C ARG A 564 -12.52 13.50 27.79
N LYS A 565 -11.87 12.84 28.75
CA LYS A 565 -12.47 11.69 29.42
C LYS A 565 -13.88 12.11 29.81
N LEU A 566 -14.86 11.34 29.35
CA LEU A 566 -16.25 11.58 29.74
C LEU A 566 -16.28 11.74 31.27
N PRO A 567 -17.09 12.67 31.81
CA PRO A 567 -17.19 12.86 33.25
C PRO A 567 -17.34 11.50 33.97
N PRO A 568 -16.67 11.28 35.13
CA PRO A 568 -16.77 10.02 35.86
C PRO A 568 -18.21 9.63 36.24
N THR A 569 -19.14 10.60 36.21
CA THR A 569 -20.58 10.39 36.42
C THR A 569 -21.27 9.67 35.26
N CYS A 570 -20.69 9.64 34.06
CA CYS A 570 -21.24 8.91 32.92
C CYS A 570 -20.92 7.41 33.07
N SER A 571 -21.96 6.63 33.32
CA SER A 571 -21.90 5.20 33.61
C SER A 571 -21.82 4.36 32.34
N VAL A 572 -21.14 3.20 32.40
CA VAL A 572 -20.91 2.34 31.24
C VAL A 572 -21.27 0.89 31.56
N SER A 573 -22.06 0.26 30.69
CA SER A 573 -22.29 -1.18 30.70
C SER A 573 -21.56 -1.82 29.51
N VAL A 574 -20.90 -2.96 29.72
CA VAL A 574 -20.25 -3.77 28.68
C VAL A 574 -21.06 -5.05 28.50
N VAL A 575 -21.57 -5.29 27.29
CA VAL A 575 -22.37 -6.47 26.95
C VAL A 575 -21.54 -7.43 26.10
N ILE A 576 -21.49 -8.69 26.52
CA ILE A 576 -20.81 -9.77 25.81
C ILE A 576 -21.83 -10.87 25.55
N ALA A 577 -22.10 -11.19 24.29
CA ALA A 577 -22.90 -12.35 23.92
C ALA A 577 -21.98 -13.54 23.66
N THR A 578 -22.22 -14.65 24.34
CA THR A 578 -21.43 -15.88 24.14
C THR A 578 -22.33 -17.08 23.85
N ARG A 579 -21.75 -18.08 23.19
CA ARG A 579 -22.42 -19.36 22.94
C ARG A 579 -21.38 -20.48 22.82
N ASP A 580 -21.32 -21.34 23.84
CA ASP A 580 -20.49 -22.54 23.84
C ASP A 580 -18.98 -22.26 23.63
N ARG A 581 -18.47 -21.13 24.12
CA ARG A 581 -17.05 -20.71 23.98
C ARG A 581 -16.42 -20.29 25.31
N PRO A 582 -16.31 -21.22 26.28
CA PRO A 582 -15.84 -20.89 27.62
C PRO A 582 -14.41 -20.33 27.63
N ASP A 583 -13.52 -20.79 26.74
CA ASP A 583 -12.11 -20.38 26.73
C ASP A 583 -11.92 -18.97 26.16
N ASP A 584 -12.57 -18.67 25.03
CA ASP A 584 -12.56 -17.33 24.44
C ASP A 584 -13.18 -16.32 25.41
N LEU A 585 -14.35 -16.63 25.98
CA LEU A 585 -14.99 -15.80 26.99
C LEU A 585 -14.07 -15.54 28.19
N ARG A 586 -13.40 -16.57 28.71
CA ARG A 586 -12.50 -16.43 29.86
C ARG A 586 -11.36 -15.49 29.55
N GLU A 587 -10.80 -15.56 28.35
CA GLU A 587 -9.73 -14.67 27.91
C GLU A 587 -10.23 -13.23 27.75
N CYS A 588 -11.36 -13.02 27.06
CA CYS A 588 -12.00 -11.71 26.91
C CYS A 588 -12.26 -11.06 28.28
N LEU A 589 -12.84 -11.80 29.24
CA LEU A 589 -13.08 -11.31 30.61
C LEU A 589 -11.79 -10.97 31.37
N ARG A 590 -10.68 -11.70 31.14
CA ARG A 590 -9.37 -11.33 31.73
C ARG A 590 -8.89 -9.97 31.24
N PHE A 591 -9.03 -9.67 29.95
CA PHE A 591 -8.64 -8.36 29.42
C PHE A 591 -9.61 -7.25 29.84
N LEU A 592 -10.91 -7.52 29.92
CA LEU A 592 -11.89 -6.58 30.45
C LEU A 592 -11.67 -6.27 31.94
N SER A 593 -11.25 -7.24 32.74
CA SER A 593 -10.94 -7.03 34.16
C SER A 593 -9.72 -6.12 34.40
N ARG A 594 -8.91 -5.88 33.37
CA ARG A 594 -7.70 -5.03 33.41
C ARG A 594 -7.93 -3.61 32.87
N GLN A 595 -9.17 -3.27 32.49
CA GLN A 595 -9.46 -1.93 31.96
C GLN A 595 -9.18 -0.85 33.01
N ARG A 596 -8.38 0.15 32.62
CA ARG A 596 -8.05 1.33 33.41
C ARG A 596 -9.13 2.40 33.26
N VAL A 597 -10.27 2.15 33.88
CA VAL A 597 -11.43 3.05 33.86
C VAL A 597 -11.47 3.93 35.11
N SER A 598 -11.92 5.18 34.96
CA SER A 598 -12.14 6.11 36.09
C SER A 598 -13.56 6.01 36.67
N ARG A 599 -14.33 5.00 36.25
CA ARG A 599 -15.76 4.84 36.51
C ARG A 599 -16.07 3.36 36.80
N PRO A 600 -17.11 3.05 37.59
CA PRO A 600 -17.59 1.67 37.73
C PRO A 600 -18.15 1.18 36.38
N ILE A 601 -17.87 -0.08 36.05
CA ILE A 601 -18.36 -0.74 34.84
C ILE A 601 -19.28 -1.91 35.22
N ASP A 602 -20.42 -1.98 34.55
CA ASP A 602 -21.36 -3.11 34.66
C ASP A 602 -21.09 -4.07 33.49
N ILE A 603 -20.48 -5.22 33.75
CA ILE A 603 -20.20 -6.22 32.70
C ILE A 603 -21.31 -7.27 32.71
N VAL A 604 -22.03 -7.39 31.60
CA VAL A 604 -23.15 -8.34 31.40
C VAL A 604 -22.76 -9.37 30.36
N VAL A 605 -22.54 -10.60 30.78
CA VAL A 605 -22.33 -11.75 29.89
C VAL A 605 -23.67 -12.43 29.67
N VAL A 606 -24.09 -12.56 28.41
CA VAL A 606 -25.33 -13.21 28.02
C VAL A 606 -25.03 -14.59 27.44
N ASP A 607 -25.43 -15.63 28.16
CA ASP A 607 -25.37 -17.01 27.69
C ASP A 607 -26.51 -17.29 26.70
N ASN A 608 -26.16 -17.52 25.43
CA ASN A 608 -27.10 -17.86 24.37
C ASN A 608 -27.25 -19.37 24.11
N ASN A 609 -26.77 -20.20 25.06
CA ASN A 609 -27.04 -21.63 25.17
C ASN A 609 -26.86 -22.14 26.62
N PRO A 610 -27.71 -21.72 27.58
CA PRO A 610 -27.59 -22.08 28.99
C PRO A 610 -27.63 -23.60 29.24
N ALA A 611 -28.28 -24.37 28.35
CA ALA A 611 -28.33 -25.83 28.45
C ALA A 611 -26.96 -26.50 28.30
N SER A 612 -25.94 -25.80 27.79
CA SER A 612 -24.57 -26.32 27.70
C SER A 612 -23.87 -26.41 29.06
N GLY A 613 -24.26 -25.56 30.03
CA GLY A 613 -23.57 -25.42 31.31
C GLY A 613 -22.13 -24.89 31.21
N LEU A 614 -21.68 -24.41 30.04
CA LEU A 614 -20.27 -24.03 29.82
C LEU A 614 -19.95 -22.60 30.28
N THR A 615 -20.93 -21.69 30.25
CA THR A 615 -20.71 -20.24 30.50
C THR A 615 -20.65 -19.92 31.99
N GLU A 616 -21.55 -20.48 32.80
CA GLU A 616 -21.68 -20.17 34.22
C GLU A 616 -20.36 -20.38 35.00
N PRO A 617 -19.62 -21.50 34.84
CA PRO A 617 -18.34 -21.69 35.53
C PRO A 617 -17.29 -20.63 35.17
N VAL A 618 -17.34 -20.08 33.95
CA VAL A 618 -16.42 -19.01 33.53
C VAL A 618 -16.79 -17.70 34.23
N VAL A 619 -18.07 -17.33 34.23
CA VAL A 619 -18.53 -16.07 34.82
C VAL A 619 -18.37 -16.07 36.33
N SER A 620 -18.61 -17.18 37.03
CA SER A 620 -18.40 -17.29 38.48
C SER A 620 -16.96 -17.02 38.94
N ALA A 621 -15.97 -17.11 38.03
CA ALA A 621 -14.58 -16.76 38.33
C ALA A 621 -14.31 -15.23 38.32
N PHE A 622 -15.27 -14.41 37.90
CA PHE A 622 -15.14 -12.95 37.81
C PHE A 622 -16.23 -12.25 38.64
N PRO A 623 -15.90 -11.74 39.85
CA PRO A 623 -16.91 -11.27 40.80
C PRO A 623 -17.70 -10.02 40.35
N ASN A 624 -17.17 -9.26 39.40
CA ASN A 624 -17.79 -8.03 38.87
C ASN A 624 -18.51 -8.24 37.53
N VAL A 625 -18.83 -9.50 37.19
CA VAL A 625 -19.49 -9.88 35.93
C VAL A 625 -20.82 -10.52 36.24
N ARG A 626 -21.88 -10.01 35.63
CA ARG A 626 -23.23 -10.53 35.77
C ARG A 626 -23.55 -11.49 34.63
N LEU A 627 -24.03 -12.67 34.97
CA LEU A 627 -24.57 -13.62 34.02
C LEU A 627 -26.04 -13.31 33.74
N ALA A 628 -26.38 -13.22 32.46
CA ALA A 628 -27.74 -13.19 31.95
C ALA A 628 -27.96 -14.38 31.02
N VAL A 629 -29.22 -14.77 30.84
CA VAL A 629 -29.57 -15.94 30.02
C VAL A 629 -30.56 -15.51 28.94
N GLU A 630 -30.27 -15.89 27.70
CA GLU A 630 -31.19 -15.73 26.57
C GLU A 630 -31.32 -17.06 25.83
N THR A 631 -32.46 -17.71 25.98
CA THR A 631 -32.71 -19.04 25.41
C THR A 631 -33.01 -18.99 23.91
N ARG A 632 -33.43 -17.83 23.38
CA ARG A 632 -33.67 -17.67 21.94
C ARG A 632 -32.37 -17.50 21.21
N ARG A 633 -32.05 -18.47 20.36
CA ARG A 633 -30.80 -18.50 19.58
C ARG A 633 -30.68 -17.29 18.64
N GLY A 634 -29.56 -16.59 18.72
CA GLY A 634 -29.14 -15.52 17.80
C GLY A 634 -28.36 -14.42 18.53
N SER A 635 -27.29 -13.89 17.90
CA SER A 635 -26.50 -12.81 18.50
C SER A 635 -27.32 -11.57 18.78
N SER A 636 -28.27 -11.22 17.91
CA SER A 636 -29.18 -10.08 18.13
C SER A 636 -30.06 -10.27 19.37
N TYR A 637 -30.62 -11.47 19.60
CA TYR A 637 -31.40 -11.75 20.82
C TYR A 637 -30.52 -11.62 22.07
N ALA A 638 -29.33 -12.23 22.06
CA ALA A 638 -28.40 -12.17 23.18
C ALA A 638 -27.95 -10.73 23.49
N ARG A 639 -27.55 -9.96 22.47
CA ARG A 639 -27.17 -8.55 22.63
C ARG A 639 -28.34 -7.70 23.12
N ASN A 640 -29.55 -7.91 22.58
CA ASN A 640 -30.76 -7.21 23.04
C ASN A 640 -31.09 -7.50 24.51
N CYS A 641 -30.95 -8.74 24.96
CA CYS A 641 -31.09 -9.13 26.36
C CYS A 641 -30.07 -8.36 27.24
N GLY A 642 -28.79 -8.35 26.86
CA GLY A 642 -27.74 -7.62 27.58
C GLY A 642 -27.95 -6.11 27.59
N ILE A 643 -28.35 -5.51 26.46
CA ILE A 643 -28.63 -4.07 26.34
C ILE A 643 -29.77 -3.65 27.28
N ARG A 644 -30.82 -4.46 27.41
CA ARG A 644 -31.93 -4.16 28.31
C ARG A 644 -31.57 -4.22 29.77
N LEU A 645 -30.74 -5.20 30.10
CA LEU A 645 -30.25 -5.41 31.45
C LEU A 645 -29.17 -4.41 31.85
N SER A 646 -28.51 -3.79 30.88
CA SER A 646 -27.51 -2.75 31.11
C SER A 646 -28.13 -1.57 31.84
N THR A 647 -27.38 -0.87 32.68
CA THR A 647 -27.80 0.37 33.37
C THR A 647 -26.98 1.59 32.98
N GLY A 648 -25.88 1.41 32.25
CA GLY A 648 -25.01 2.48 31.79
C GLY A 648 -25.68 3.48 30.85
N ASP A 649 -25.24 4.73 30.92
CA ASP A 649 -25.56 5.79 29.95
C ASP A 649 -24.99 5.46 28.56
N ILE A 650 -23.85 4.78 28.54
CA ILE A 650 -23.23 4.20 27.35
C ILE A 650 -23.23 2.68 27.47
N VAL A 651 -23.57 1.99 26.38
CA VAL A 651 -23.53 0.53 26.29
C VAL A 651 -22.47 0.12 25.27
N ALA A 652 -21.35 -0.43 25.74
CA ALA A 652 -20.33 -1.04 24.90
C ALA A 652 -20.70 -2.50 24.60
N VAL A 653 -20.48 -2.95 23.36
CA VAL A 653 -20.69 -4.32 22.93
C VAL A 653 -19.40 -4.84 22.33
N THR A 654 -18.98 -6.02 22.78
CA THR A 654 -17.84 -6.74 22.24
C THR A 654 -18.12 -8.24 22.19
N ASP A 655 -17.34 -8.98 21.41
CA ASP A 655 -17.53 -10.42 21.22
C ASP A 655 -16.61 -11.23 22.15
N ASP A 656 -17.01 -12.47 22.45
CA ASP A 656 -16.26 -13.37 23.33
C ASP A 656 -14.89 -13.78 22.77
N ASP A 657 -14.69 -13.71 21.45
CA ASP A 657 -13.46 -14.04 20.73
C ASP A 657 -12.55 -12.83 20.48
N THR A 658 -12.63 -11.82 21.35
CA THR A 658 -11.83 -10.60 21.30
C THR A 658 -10.94 -10.37 22.53
N THR A 659 -9.83 -9.66 22.33
CA THR A 659 -8.94 -9.15 23.39
C THR A 659 -8.66 -7.68 23.13
N MET A 660 -8.32 -6.90 24.16
CA MET A 660 -8.27 -5.44 24.05
C MET A 660 -7.21 -4.80 24.95
N PRO A 661 -6.62 -3.64 24.55
CA PRO A 661 -5.72 -2.85 25.40
C PRO A 661 -6.36 -2.39 26.71
N GLU A 662 -5.56 -2.09 27.73
CA GLU A 662 -6.06 -1.69 29.06
C GLU A 662 -6.79 -0.33 29.06
N ASP A 663 -6.61 0.51 28.05
CA ASP A 663 -7.28 1.81 27.88
C ASP A 663 -8.43 1.78 26.85
N TRP A 664 -8.73 0.61 26.28
CA TRP A 664 -9.71 0.43 25.21
C TRP A 664 -11.07 1.08 25.53
N LEU A 665 -11.63 0.81 26.71
CA LEU A 665 -12.98 1.26 27.03
C LEU A 665 -13.07 2.79 27.13
N GLU A 666 -12.09 3.43 27.77
CA GLU A 666 -12.05 4.90 27.87
C GLU A 666 -11.89 5.53 26.47
N THR A 667 -11.06 4.93 25.61
CA THR A 667 -10.87 5.40 24.23
C THR A 667 -12.14 5.23 23.38
N LEU A 668 -12.83 4.10 23.52
CA LEU A 668 -14.06 3.79 22.77
C LEU A 668 -15.21 4.73 23.14
N ILE A 669 -15.34 5.10 24.42
CA ILE A 669 -16.45 5.96 24.87
C ILE A 669 -16.16 7.46 24.72
N ALA A 670 -14.89 7.85 24.59
CA ALA A 670 -14.51 9.27 24.60
C ALA A 670 -15.26 10.14 23.57
N PRO A 671 -15.56 9.68 22.33
CA PRO A 671 -16.30 10.50 21.37
C PRO A 671 -17.74 10.86 21.76
N PHE A 672 -18.35 10.18 22.74
CA PHE A 672 -19.69 10.53 23.25
C PHE A 672 -19.74 11.86 24.02
N GLU A 673 -18.59 12.52 24.25
CA GLU A 673 -18.54 13.92 24.70
C GLU A 673 -19.41 14.82 23.81
N GLN A 674 -19.48 14.52 22.50
CA GLN A 674 -20.36 15.18 21.55
C GLN A 674 -21.79 14.64 21.68
N PRO A 675 -22.80 15.48 22.02
CA PRO A 675 -24.17 15.03 22.28
C PRO A 675 -24.87 14.32 21.10
N ASP A 676 -24.53 14.68 19.87
CA ASP A 676 -25.08 14.11 18.63
C ASP A 676 -24.49 12.74 18.27
N VAL A 677 -23.36 12.36 18.88
CA VAL A 677 -22.76 11.03 18.69
C VAL A 677 -23.64 9.98 19.36
N GLY A 678 -24.24 9.14 18.52
CA GLY A 678 -25.08 8.03 18.94
C GLY A 678 -24.35 6.70 18.98
N ILE A 679 -23.34 6.52 18.12
CA ILE A 679 -22.59 5.26 17.99
C ILE A 679 -21.11 5.57 17.82
N VAL A 680 -20.26 4.81 18.52
CA VAL A 680 -18.82 4.80 18.30
C VAL A 680 -18.38 3.38 17.98
N THR A 681 -17.68 3.20 16.87
CA THR A 681 -17.08 1.92 16.48
C THR A 681 -15.57 2.00 16.57
N GLY A 682 -14.93 0.87 16.83
CA GLY A 682 -13.48 0.77 16.91
C GLY A 682 -12.88 -0.17 15.88
N ASN A 683 -11.55 -0.21 15.79
CA ASN A 683 -10.86 -1.08 14.84
C ASN A 683 -10.87 -2.54 15.32
N VAL A 684 -10.94 -3.49 14.39
CA VAL A 684 -10.91 -4.93 14.69
C VAL A 684 -9.76 -5.56 13.92
N LEU A 685 -8.72 -5.93 14.64
CA LEU A 685 -7.47 -6.43 14.08
C LEU A 685 -7.39 -7.96 14.21
N PRO A 686 -6.71 -8.67 13.29
CA PRO A 686 -6.42 -10.09 13.48
C PRO A 686 -5.56 -10.30 14.73
N PHE A 687 -5.95 -11.23 15.61
CA PHE A 687 -5.09 -11.69 16.69
C PHE A 687 -3.87 -12.46 16.15
N GLU A 688 -4.08 -13.29 15.13
CA GLU A 688 -3.06 -14.13 14.49
C GLU A 688 -3.41 -14.37 13.00
N LEU A 689 -2.40 -14.63 12.18
CA LEU A 689 -2.54 -14.95 10.74
C LEU A 689 -1.69 -16.17 10.32
N GLU A 690 -1.62 -17.17 11.20
CA GLU A 690 -0.78 -18.36 11.04
C GLU A 690 -1.32 -19.32 9.98
N THR A 691 -2.65 -19.44 9.85
CA THR A 691 -3.26 -20.40 8.92
C THR A 691 -3.66 -19.77 7.59
N GLN A 692 -3.78 -20.61 6.55
CA GLN A 692 -4.29 -20.18 5.24
C GLN A 692 -5.70 -19.59 5.35
N ALA A 693 -6.55 -20.14 6.23
CA ALA A 693 -7.92 -19.67 6.40
C ALA A 693 -7.94 -18.21 6.90
N GLN A 694 -7.08 -17.87 7.85
CA GLN A 694 -7.00 -16.53 8.42
C GLN A 694 -6.51 -15.51 7.39
N ARG A 695 -5.44 -15.83 6.64
CA ARG A 695 -4.94 -14.97 5.57
C ARG A 695 -5.96 -14.75 4.44
N LEU A 696 -6.72 -15.79 4.08
CA LEU A 696 -7.78 -15.68 3.08
C LEU A 696 -8.98 -14.87 3.59
N PHE A 697 -9.25 -14.85 4.89
CA PHE A 697 -10.28 -13.98 5.48
C PHE A 697 -9.91 -12.50 5.39
N GLU A 698 -8.65 -12.15 5.68
CA GLU A 698 -8.16 -10.78 5.48
C GLU A 698 -8.19 -10.38 4.00
N GLN A 699 -7.84 -11.29 3.09
CA GLN A 699 -7.98 -11.05 1.65
C GLN A 699 -9.44 -10.93 1.20
N TYR A 700 -10.37 -11.62 1.86
CA TYR A 700 -11.81 -11.49 1.61
C TYR A 700 -12.31 -10.07 1.92
N GLY A 701 -11.78 -9.45 2.98
CA GLY A 701 -12.08 -8.06 3.37
C GLY A 701 -11.84 -7.77 4.86
N GLY A 702 -11.59 -8.80 5.68
CA GLY A 702 -11.31 -8.67 7.10
C GLY A 702 -12.40 -7.94 7.92
N LEU A 703 -12.12 -7.71 9.20
CA LEU A 703 -12.96 -6.89 10.08
C LEU A 703 -12.37 -5.47 10.29
N GLY A 704 -11.09 -5.27 9.99
CA GLY A 704 -10.44 -3.97 10.11
C GLY A 704 -11.02 -2.94 9.14
N ARG A 705 -11.06 -1.67 9.57
CA ARG A 705 -11.55 -0.53 8.76
C ARG A 705 -10.51 0.57 8.59
N GLY A 706 -9.24 0.23 8.84
CA GLY A 706 -8.09 1.12 8.68
C GLY A 706 -7.78 1.92 9.95
N TYR A 707 -6.96 2.96 9.81
CA TYR A 707 -6.40 3.69 10.97
C TYR A 707 -6.73 5.19 10.96
N ILE A 708 -7.61 5.64 10.06
CA ILE A 708 -8.09 7.02 10.05
C ILE A 708 -9.41 7.08 10.81
N ARG A 709 -9.46 7.97 11.80
CA ARG A 709 -10.70 8.37 12.44
C ARG A 709 -11.56 9.11 11.43
N TRP A 710 -12.83 8.76 11.36
CA TRP A 710 -13.81 9.48 10.56
C TRP A 710 -15.18 9.39 11.21
N LYS A 711 -16.09 10.25 10.77
CA LYS A 711 -17.49 10.23 11.22
C LYS A 711 -18.40 10.17 10.00
N ALA A 712 -19.54 9.54 10.19
CA ALA A 712 -20.67 9.59 9.28
C ALA A 712 -21.85 10.16 10.05
N ASP A 713 -22.55 11.10 9.42
CA ASP A 713 -23.76 11.72 9.94
C ASP A 713 -24.85 11.67 8.86
N ARG A 714 -25.93 12.41 9.06
CA ARG A 714 -27.05 12.46 8.12
C ARG A 714 -26.65 12.97 6.75
N ASP A 715 -25.77 13.96 6.69
CA ASP A 715 -25.32 14.55 5.43
C ASP A 715 -24.57 13.49 4.61
N TRP A 716 -23.63 12.77 5.25
CA TRP A 716 -22.96 11.64 4.61
C TRP A 716 -23.92 10.56 4.12
N PHE A 717 -24.98 10.26 4.89
CA PHE A 717 -25.99 9.28 4.48
C PHE A 717 -26.76 9.72 3.22
N ASP A 718 -27.06 11.01 3.11
CA ASP A 718 -27.86 11.59 2.02
C ASP A 718 -27.05 11.79 0.72
N GLU A 719 -25.71 11.81 0.76
CA GLU A 719 -24.83 11.78 -0.43
C GLU A 719 -25.11 10.56 -1.35
N PHE A 720 -25.57 9.45 -0.76
CA PHE A 720 -25.84 8.21 -1.49
C PHE A 720 -27.24 8.20 -2.11
N THR A 721 -27.44 8.95 -3.19
CA THR A 721 -28.76 9.06 -3.85
C THR A 721 -29.19 7.82 -4.64
N ARG A 722 -28.24 7.11 -5.27
CA ARG A 722 -28.55 5.98 -6.20
C ARG A 722 -27.94 4.64 -5.80
N LYS A 723 -27.06 4.62 -4.79
CA LYS A 723 -26.32 3.43 -4.31
C LYS A 723 -26.69 3.17 -2.87
N ALA A 724 -26.71 1.90 -2.46
CA ALA A 724 -26.91 1.56 -1.05
C ALA A 724 -25.82 2.22 -0.19
N VAL A 725 -26.22 2.78 0.95
CA VAL A 725 -25.31 3.43 1.90
C VAL A 725 -24.34 2.37 2.43
N PRO A 726 -23.02 2.60 2.35
CA PRO A 726 -22.05 1.55 2.62
C PRO A 726 -21.71 1.48 4.11
N THR A 727 -22.73 1.25 4.95
CA THR A 727 -22.60 1.27 6.41
C THR A 727 -21.71 0.14 6.97
N TRP A 728 -21.43 -0.90 6.16
CA TRP A 728 -20.48 -1.96 6.51
C TRP A 728 -19.02 -1.48 6.63
N TYR A 729 -18.69 -0.28 6.14
CA TYR A 729 -17.38 0.35 6.37
C TYR A 729 -17.27 1.05 7.73
N LEU A 730 -18.38 1.24 8.44
CA LEU A 730 -18.41 2.01 9.68
C LEU A 730 -17.90 1.21 10.88
N GLY A 731 -17.69 -0.10 10.77
CA GLY A 731 -17.18 -0.93 11.86
C GLY A 731 -17.93 -2.25 11.97
N GLY A 732 -17.83 -2.89 13.13
CA GLY A 732 -18.55 -4.12 13.42
C GLY A 732 -18.84 -4.26 14.92
N THR A 733 -19.83 -5.09 15.25
CA THR A 733 -20.27 -5.30 16.65
C THR A 733 -19.23 -5.94 17.58
N ALA A 734 -18.14 -6.48 17.03
CA ALA A 734 -17.00 -6.94 17.83
C ALA A 734 -16.32 -5.80 18.61
N ASN A 735 -16.49 -4.54 18.18
CA ASN A 735 -15.91 -3.37 18.84
C ASN A 735 -16.76 -2.12 18.60
N VAL A 736 -17.80 -1.94 19.42
CA VAL A 736 -18.75 -0.83 19.27
C VAL A 736 -19.29 -0.37 20.62
N ALA A 737 -19.66 0.89 20.74
CA ALA A 737 -20.41 1.45 21.85
C ALA A 737 -21.57 2.30 21.34
N PHE A 738 -22.62 2.38 22.14
CA PHE A 738 -23.86 3.07 21.83
C PHE A 738 -24.24 4.02 22.96
N ARG A 739 -24.75 5.20 22.62
CA ARG A 739 -25.50 6.02 23.57
C ARG A 739 -26.79 5.26 23.90
N ARG A 740 -27.06 5.01 25.18
CA ARG A 740 -28.21 4.18 25.59
C ARG A 740 -29.54 4.70 25.05
N SER A 741 -29.69 6.02 24.96
CA SER A 741 -30.92 6.67 24.47
C SER A 741 -31.32 6.24 23.05
N ILE A 742 -30.37 5.82 22.20
CA ILE A 742 -30.67 5.33 20.84
C ILE A 742 -31.61 4.13 20.86
N PHE A 743 -31.54 3.27 21.88
CA PHE A 743 -32.38 2.07 21.95
C PHE A 743 -33.83 2.38 22.33
N SER A 744 -34.10 3.58 22.86
CA SER A 744 -35.45 4.06 23.16
C SER A 744 -36.05 4.88 22.02
N ASP A 745 -35.25 5.24 21.02
CA ASP A 745 -35.73 5.90 19.81
C ASP A 745 -36.62 4.93 19.00
N PRO A 746 -37.87 5.30 18.68
CA PRO A 746 -38.81 4.40 18.00
C PRO A 746 -38.37 4.03 16.57
N ASN A 747 -37.53 4.85 15.94
CA ASN A 747 -37.05 4.62 14.58
C ASN A 747 -35.69 3.89 14.55
N VAL A 748 -34.90 3.97 15.64
CA VAL A 748 -33.66 3.20 15.79
C VAL A 748 -33.90 1.91 16.58
N GLY A 749 -34.22 1.95 17.87
CA GLY A 749 -34.56 0.75 18.66
C GLY A 749 -33.44 -0.29 18.80
N LEU A 750 -33.81 -1.52 19.20
CA LEU A 750 -32.90 -2.66 19.42
C LEU A 750 -32.39 -3.31 18.11
N PHE A 751 -31.40 -4.22 18.21
CA PHE A 751 -30.89 -4.96 17.04
C PHE A 751 -31.98 -5.83 16.40
N GLU A 752 -31.97 -5.87 15.07
CA GLU A 752 -32.94 -6.64 14.29
C GLU A 752 -32.69 -8.16 14.43
N GLU A 753 -33.64 -8.88 15.03
CA GLU A 753 -33.46 -10.31 15.34
C GLU A 753 -33.57 -11.23 14.12
N THR A 754 -34.01 -10.71 12.98
CA THR A 754 -33.94 -11.43 11.70
C THR A 754 -32.54 -11.38 11.06
N LEU A 755 -31.63 -10.57 11.58
CA LEU A 755 -30.23 -10.46 11.16
C LEU A 755 -29.28 -10.96 12.26
N GLY A 756 -28.06 -11.30 11.87
CA GLY A 756 -27.00 -11.70 12.79
C GLY A 756 -26.66 -13.17 12.84
N SER A 757 -25.62 -13.48 13.61
CA SER A 757 -25.11 -14.84 13.76
C SER A 757 -26.08 -15.71 14.56
N GLY A 758 -26.09 -17.01 14.28
CA GLY A 758 -26.99 -17.96 14.95
C GLY A 758 -28.41 -18.02 14.37
N VAL A 759 -28.80 -17.07 13.51
CA VAL A 759 -30.07 -17.10 12.76
C VAL A 759 -29.82 -17.44 11.27
N PRO A 760 -30.85 -17.76 10.46
CA PRO A 760 -30.65 -18.22 9.08
C PRO A 760 -29.87 -17.26 8.15
N THR A 761 -29.94 -15.95 8.41
CA THR A 761 -29.30 -14.88 7.62
C THR A 761 -27.80 -14.76 7.89
N GLY A 762 -27.37 -14.90 9.15
CA GLY A 762 -25.97 -15.10 9.54
C GLY A 762 -25.17 -13.84 9.91
N VAL A 763 -25.50 -12.66 9.37
CA VAL A 763 -24.89 -11.36 9.71
C VAL A 763 -25.83 -10.21 9.29
N GLY A 764 -25.45 -8.96 9.58
CA GLY A 764 -26.02 -7.73 9.02
C GLY A 764 -26.74 -6.85 10.05
N GLU A 765 -26.83 -7.30 11.29
CA GLU A 765 -27.49 -6.63 12.41
C GLU A 765 -26.82 -5.30 12.76
N ASP A 766 -25.50 -5.24 12.67
CA ASP A 766 -24.69 -4.05 12.96
C ASP A 766 -24.82 -3.00 11.86
N THR A 767 -24.67 -3.45 10.62
CA THR A 767 -24.80 -2.67 9.39
C THR A 767 -26.18 -2.04 9.30
N TYR A 768 -27.23 -2.76 9.75
CA TYR A 768 -28.60 -2.25 9.84
C TYR A 768 -28.81 -1.29 11.01
N MET A 769 -28.16 -1.52 12.16
CA MET A 769 -28.19 -0.57 13.27
C MET A 769 -27.58 0.78 12.88
N PHE A 770 -26.40 0.78 12.26
CA PHE A 770 -25.73 1.99 11.79
C PHE A 770 -26.57 2.72 10.73
N TYR A 771 -27.20 1.96 9.84
CA TYR A 771 -28.11 2.51 8.83
C TYR A 771 -29.27 3.28 9.46
N ARG A 772 -29.96 2.70 10.46
CA ARG A 772 -31.09 3.37 11.12
C ARG A 772 -30.63 4.59 11.91
N ALA A 773 -29.52 4.50 12.64
CA ALA A 773 -28.99 5.62 13.40
C ALA A 773 -28.66 6.83 12.51
N LEU A 774 -27.96 6.61 11.39
CA LEU A 774 -27.63 7.68 10.43
C LEU A 774 -28.88 8.26 9.78
N LYS A 775 -29.84 7.41 9.39
CA LYS A 775 -31.12 7.82 8.82
C LYS A 775 -31.90 8.74 9.76
N GLU A 776 -31.86 8.47 11.05
CA GLU A 776 -32.52 9.27 12.10
C GLU A 776 -31.70 10.48 12.59
N GLY A 777 -30.53 10.72 12.00
CA GLY A 777 -29.74 11.92 12.27
C GLY A 777 -28.67 11.78 13.36
N TYR A 778 -28.43 10.59 13.89
CA TYR A 778 -27.33 10.35 14.82
C TYR A 778 -25.99 10.28 14.08
N THR A 779 -24.94 10.77 14.74
CA THR A 779 -23.57 10.64 14.24
C THR A 779 -22.97 9.29 14.65
N VAL A 780 -22.37 8.58 13.69
CA VAL A 780 -21.54 7.38 13.90
C VAL A 780 -20.08 7.78 13.77
N VAL A 781 -19.29 7.59 14.82
CA VAL A 781 -17.85 7.87 14.83
C VAL A 781 -17.06 6.57 14.79
N TYR A 782 -16.14 6.46 13.83
CA TYR A 782 -15.14 5.39 13.83
C TYR A 782 -13.86 5.87 14.51
N GLU A 783 -13.52 5.31 15.68
CA GLU A 783 -12.34 5.62 16.48
C GLU A 783 -11.31 4.47 16.39
N PRO A 784 -10.36 4.52 15.44
CA PRO A 784 -9.43 3.41 15.20
C PRO A 784 -8.45 3.16 16.36
N SER A 785 -8.24 4.13 17.24
CA SER A 785 -7.40 3.95 18.44
C SER A 785 -8.08 3.09 19.50
N ALA A 786 -9.41 3.00 19.50
CA ALA A 786 -10.14 1.99 20.25
C ALA A 786 -10.11 0.69 19.43
N TYR A 787 -9.08 -0.14 19.57
CA TYR A 787 -8.96 -1.39 18.81
C TYR A 787 -9.10 -2.63 19.68
N VAL A 788 -9.54 -3.72 19.06
CA VAL A 788 -9.55 -5.07 19.65
C VAL A 788 -8.82 -6.03 18.71
N TRP A 789 -8.20 -7.07 19.25
CA TRP A 789 -7.74 -8.20 18.47
C TRP A 789 -8.81 -9.29 18.48
N HIS A 790 -9.17 -9.77 17.30
CA HIS A 790 -10.21 -10.76 17.08
C HIS A 790 -9.60 -12.08 16.57
N LYS A 791 -10.04 -13.21 17.13
CA LYS A 791 -9.58 -14.53 16.71
C LYS A 791 -10.29 -15.00 15.43
N HIS A 792 -9.57 -15.00 14.32
CA HIS A 792 -10.09 -15.53 13.06
C HIS A 792 -10.20 -17.06 13.07
N ARG A 793 -11.12 -17.59 12.25
CA ARG A 793 -11.30 -19.03 12.07
C ARG A 793 -10.02 -19.67 11.54
N LYS A 794 -9.53 -20.69 12.24
CA LYS A 794 -8.27 -21.37 11.91
C LYS A 794 -8.41 -22.33 10.73
N THR A 795 -9.58 -22.94 10.53
CA THR A 795 -9.79 -23.99 9.52
C THR A 795 -10.47 -23.46 8.25
N MET A 796 -10.19 -24.10 7.11
CA MET A 796 -10.83 -23.75 5.83
C MET A 796 -12.33 -24.03 5.82
N SER A 797 -12.81 -25.07 6.52
CA SER A 797 -14.24 -25.40 6.60
C SER A 797 -15.01 -24.35 7.41
N ASP A 798 -14.42 -23.85 8.49
CA ASP A 798 -14.99 -22.75 9.28
C ASP A 798 -15.04 -21.45 8.51
N LEU A 799 -13.95 -21.12 7.80
CA LEU A 799 -13.89 -19.96 6.92
C LEU A 799 -14.98 -20.04 5.84
N GLN A 800 -15.14 -21.20 5.19
CA GLN A 800 -16.16 -21.39 4.17
C GLN A 800 -17.56 -21.17 4.75
N ARG A 801 -17.87 -21.73 5.92
CA ARG A 801 -19.14 -21.49 6.61
C ARG A 801 -19.35 -20.01 6.94
N GLN A 802 -18.31 -19.32 7.39
CA GLN A 802 -18.34 -17.89 7.71
C GLN A 802 -18.60 -17.04 6.47
N ILE A 803 -17.83 -17.22 5.39
CA ILE A 803 -18.00 -16.48 4.12
C ILE A 803 -19.41 -16.71 3.55
N TYR A 804 -19.89 -17.95 3.55
CA TYR A 804 -21.24 -18.27 3.09
C TYR A 804 -22.33 -17.61 3.94
N ALA A 805 -22.14 -17.52 5.26
CA ALA A 805 -23.04 -16.79 6.15
C ALA A 805 -23.01 -15.27 5.90
N TYR A 806 -21.82 -14.69 5.73
CA TYR A 806 -21.66 -13.27 5.45
C TYR A 806 -22.34 -12.86 4.14
N SER A 807 -22.12 -13.63 3.09
CA SER A 807 -22.78 -13.40 1.81
C SER A 807 -24.31 -13.47 1.93
N ARG A 808 -24.88 -14.48 2.58
CA ARG A 808 -26.33 -14.55 2.80
C ARG A 808 -26.86 -13.34 3.57
N GLY A 809 -26.16 -12.93 4.62
CA GLY A 809 -26.56 -11.82 5.47
C GLY A 809 -26.50 -10.46 4.76
N HIS A 810 -25.52 -10.23 3.88
CA HIS A 810 -25.47 -9.01 3.06
C HIS A 810 -26.72 -8.82 2.20
N VAL A 811 -27.22 -9.89 1.58
CA VAL A 811 -28.47 -9.84 0.80
C VAL A 811 -29.67 -9.63 1.74
N ALA A 812 -29.72 -10.32 2.87
CA ALA A 812 -30.78 -10.15 3.85
C ALA A 812 -30.86 -8.73 4.43
N TYR A 813 -29.71 -8.09 4.67
CA TYR A 813 -29.62 -6.69 5.07
C TYR A 813 -30.27 -5.78 4.03
N HIS A 814 -29.90 -5.91 2.75
CA HIS A 814 -30.50 -5.10 1.68
C HIS A 814 -32.00 -5.35 1.52
N LEU A 815 -32.46 -6.60 1.68
CA LEU A 815 -33.90 -6.88 1.68
C LEU A 815 -34.61 -6.27 2.89
N THR A 816 -33.95 -6.21 4.05
CA THR A 816 -34.48 -5.55 5.25
C THR A 816 -34.66 -4.06 4.99
N THR A 817 -33.64 -3.36 4.48
CA THR A 817 -33.76 -1.93 4.13
C THR A 817 -34.79 -1.68 3.03
N LEU A 818 -34.95 -2.61 2.08
CA LEU A 818 -35.96 -2.48 1.04
C LEU A 818 -37.39 -2.60 1.60
N PHE A 819 -37.67 -3.68 2.33
CA PHE A 819 -39.03 -4.00 2.74
C PHE A 819 -39.49 -3.27 4.00
N ARG A 820 -38.57 -2.96 4.93
CA ARG A 820 -38.90 -2.28 6.19
C ARG A 820 -38.76 -0.78 6.09
N ASP A 821 -37.74 -0.29 5.37
CA ASP A 821 -37.42 1.13 5.29
C ASP A 821 -37.84 1.80 3.98
N GLY A 822 -38.30 1.02 3.00
CA GLY A 822 -38.66 1.52 1.67
C GLY A 822 -37.46 1.98 0.84
N ASP A 823 -36.25 1.52 1.17
CA ASP A 823 -35.02 1.99 0.53
C ASP A 823 -34.72 1.25 -0.77
N PHE A 824 -35.17 1.83 -1.89
CA PHE A 824 -34.97 1.28 -3.23
C PHE A 824 -33.49 1.21 -3.67
N ARG A 825 -32.57 1.87 -2.98
CA ARG A 825 -31.11 1.78 -3.26
C ARG A 825 -30.58 0.35 -3.08
N ALA A 826 -31.28 -0.46 -2.28
CA ALA A 826 -31.03 -1.89 -2.13
C ALA A 826 -31.13 -2.66 -3.46
N LEU A 827 -32.02 -2.27 -4.39
CA LEU A 827 -32.13 -2.92 -5.70
C LEU A 827 -30.87 -2.73 -6.53
N THR A 828 -30.26 -1.55 -6.50
CA THR A 828 -28.98 -1.28 -7.15
C THR A 828 -27.85 -2.14 -6.55
N ALA A 829 -27.86 -2.36 -5.24
CA ALA A 829 -26.89 -3.23 -4.59
C ALA A 829 -27.05 -4.68 -5.08
N LEU A 830 -28.27 -5.22 -5.03
CA LEU A 830 -28.59 -6.61 -5.35
C LEU A 830 -28.40 -6.95 -6.84
N PHE A 831 -28.87 -6.10 -7.75
CA PHE A 831 -28.93 -6.41 -9.18
C PHE A 831 -27.78 -5.82 -10.01
N TYR A 832 -27.00 -4.88 -9.48
CA TYR A 832 -25.86 -4.29 -10.20
C TYR A 832 -24.54 -4.43 -9.45
N THR A 833 -24.49 -4.02 -8.18
CA THR A 833 -23.22 -3.92 -7.44
C THR A 833 -22.64 -5.30 -7.11
N LEU A 834 -23.43 -6.21 -6.53
CA LEU A 834 -22.97 -7.56 -6.17
C LEU A 834 -22.59 -8.41 -7.39
N PRO A 835 -23.36 -8.45 -8.51
CA PRO A 835 -22.95 -9.19 -9.70
C PRO A 835 -21.64 -8.66 -10.31
N ARG A 836 -21.48 -7.33 -10.35
CA ARG A 836 -20.27 -6.70 -10.88
C ARG A 836 -19.04 -6.99 -10.01
N TYR A 837 -19.20 -7.03 -8.69
CA TYR A 837 -18.15 -7.41 -7.75
C TYR A 837 -17.65 -8.84 -8.00
N HIS A 838 -18.57 -9.81 -8.18
CA HIS A 838 -18.21 -11.20 -8.49
C HIS A 838 -17.53 -11.36 -9.84
N ALA A 839 -18.05 -10.68 -10.87
CA ALA A 839 -17.42 -10.67 -12.19
C ALA A 839 -15.99 -10.11 -12.14
N ALA A 840 -15.74 -9.09 -11.32
CA ALA A 840 -14.40 -8.55 -11.11
C ALA A 840 -13.47 -9.57 -10.43
N ARG A 841 -13.92 -10.25 -9.37
CA ARG A 841 -13.09 -11.28 -8.69
C ARG A 841 -12.72 -12.44 -9.60
N ILE A 842 -13.66 -12.97 -10.38
CA ILE A 842 -13.39 -14.06 -11.33
C ILE A 842 -12.37 -13.61 -12.38
N ARG A 843 -12.57 -12.41 -12.94
CA ARG A 843 -11.63 -11.81 -13.89
C ARG A 843 -10.23 -11.67 -13.29
N ASP A 844 -10.12 -11.14 -12.09
CA ASP A 844 -8.83 -10.87 -11.45
C ASP A 844 -8.08 -12.16 -11.12
N TYR A 845 -8.80 -13.26 -10.79
CA TYR A 845 -8.21 -14.59 -10.65
C TYR A 845 -7.68 -15.12 -12.00
N ILE A 846 -8.48 -15.05 -13.07
CA ILE A 846 -8.07 -15.52 -14.41
C ILE A 846 -6.84 -14.76 -14.92
N LEU A 847 -6.73 -13.47 -14.58
CA LEU A 847 -5.59 -12.61 -14.93
C LEU A 847 -4.37 -12.81 -14.02
N GLY A 848 -4.44 -13.68 -13.01
CA GLY A 848 -3.37 -13.91 -12.04
C GLY A 848 -3.08 -12.70 -11.15
N TRP A 849 -4.04 -11.78 -11.00
CA TRP A 849 -3.89 -10.57 -10.17
C TRP A 849 -4.21 -10.84 -8.70
N THR A 850 -4.91 -11.92 -8.41
CA THR A 850 -5.21 -12.36 -7.05
C THR A 850 -5.03 -13.86 -6.92
N ASN A 851 -4.55 -14.29 -5.73
CA ASN A 851 -4.48 -15.69 -5.34
C ASN A 851 -5.73 -16.14 -4.55
N TYR A 852 -6.77 -15.30 -4.47
CA TYR A 852 -8.02 -15.63 -3.77
C TYR A 852 -8.74 -16.79 -4.48
N PRO A 853 -8.95 -17.95 -3.82
CA PRO A 853 -9.44 -19.14 -4.49
C PRO A 853 -10.83 -18.97 -5.13
N LEU A 854 -11.00 -19.37 -6.39
CA LEU A 854 -12.31 -19.34 -7.06
C LEU A 854 -13.40 -20.08 -6.30
N ARG A 855 -13.06 -21.18 -5.62
CA ARG A 855 -14.02 -21.92 -4.77
C ARG A 855 -14.67 -21.04 -3.70
N LEU A 856 -13.94 -20.07 -3.14
CA LEU A 856 -14.49 -19.13 -2.15
C LEU A 856 -15.33 -18.05 -2.83
N ALA A 857 -14.91 -17.56 -4.00
CA ALA A 857 -15.73 -16.63 -4.79
C ALA A 857 -17.07 -17.24 -5.22
N PHE A 858 -17.08 -18.52 -5.64
CA PHE A 858 -18.30 -19.25 -5.93
C PHE A 858 -19.18 -19.45 -4.70
N LEU A 859 -18.55 -19.67 -3.53
CA LEU A 859 -19.27 -19.80 -2.27
C LEU A 859 -19.94 -18.48 -1.86
N GLU A 860 -19.28 -17.34 -2.07
CA GLU A 860 -19.88 -16.02 -1.86
C GLU A 860 -21.10 -15.82 -2.77
N PHE A 861 -20.96 -16.17 -4.05
CA PHE A 861 -22.06 -16.09 -5.02
C PHE A 861 -23.24 -16.99 -4.62
N ALA A 862 -22.97 -18.24 -4.22
CA ALA A 862 -23.99 -19.16 -3.72
C ALA A 862 -24.68 -18.59 -2.46
N GLY A 863 -23.92 -17.96 -1.56
CA GLY A 863 -24.45 -17.27 -0.39
C GLY A 863 -25.40 -16.14 -0.78
N HIS A 864 -25.06 -15.31 -1.76
CA HIS A 864 -25.97 -14.25 -2.24
C HIS A 864 -27.29 -14.83 -2.78
N LEU A 865 -27.23 -15.90 -3.58
CA LEU A 865 -28.44 -16.55 -4.11
C LEU A 865 -29.32 -17.14 -3.00
N ALA A 866 -28.74 -17.63 -1.92
CA ALA A 866 -29.47 -18.17 -0.77
C ALA A 866 -30.04 -17.07 0.15
N GLY A 867 -29.61 -15.81 0.00
CA GLY A 867 -30.00 -14.68 0.83
C GLY A 867 -31.51 -14.44 0.96
N PRO A 868 -32.31 -14.38 -0.12
CA PRO A 868 -33.75 -14.15 -0.04
C PRO A 868 -34.50 -15.25 0.72
N TRP A 869 -34.09 -16.50 0.53
CA TRP A 869 -34.65 -17.64 1.27
C TRP A 869 -34.25 -17.61 2.74
N ALA A 870 -33.02 -17.22 3.05
CA ALA A 870 -32.53 -17.03 4.42
C ALA A 870 -33.31 -15.92 5.14
N TYR A 871 -33.56 -14.79 4.47
CA TYR A 871 -34.38 -13.67 4.97
C TYR A 871 -35.79 -14.14 5.34
N TRP A 872 -36.47 -14.88 4.45
CA TRP A 872 -37.80 -15.43 4.72
C TRP A 872 -37.81 -16.42 5.90
N LYS A 873 -36.81 -17.30 5.98
CA LYS A 873 -36.68 -18.26 7.10
C LYS A 873 -36.49 -17.53 8.43
N ALA A 874 -35.64 -16.50 8.47
CA ALA A 874 -35.41 -15.72 9.67
C ALA A 874 -36.69 -15.00 10.13
N HIS A 875 -37.47 -14.43 9.20
CA HIS A 875 -38.77 -13.82 9.52
C HIS A 875 -39.77 -14.81 10.11
N ARG A 876 -39.87 -16.02 9.53
CA ARG A 876 -40.71 -17.10 10.10
C ARG A 876 -40.24 -17.52 11.48
N MET A 877 -38.92 -17.57 11.70
CA MET A 877 -38.34 -17.92 12.99
C MET A 877 -38.68 -16.86 14.05
N VAL A 878 -38.43 -15.58 13.78
CA VAL A 878 -38.74 -14.47 14.70
C VAL A 878 -40.24 -14.37 14.97
N LYS A 879 -41.09 -14.60 13.96
CA LYS A 879 -42.56 -14.65 14.16
C LYS A 879 -42.98 -15.74 15.14
N ARG A 880 -42.26 -16.87 15.23
CA ARG A 880 -42.53 -17.96 16.17
C ARG A 880 -41.93 -17.69 17.55
N MET A 881 -40.72 -17.14 17.62
CA MET A 881 -39.98 -16.93 18.87
C MET A 881 -40.33 -15.62 19.58
N GLY A 882 -41.03 -14.70 18.91
CA GLY A 882 -41.33 -13.36 19.40
C GLY A 882 -40.14 -12.40 19.28
N ARG A 883 -40.44 -11.11 19.25
CA ARG A 883 -39.42 -10.04 19.27
C ARG A 883 -39.02 -9.69 20.70
N SER A 884 -37.86 -9.08 20.87
CA SER A 884 -37.41 -8.61 22.18
C SER A 884 -38.40 -7.59 22.74
N ASP A 885 -38.85 -6.62 21.93
CA ASP A 885 -39.79 -5.52 22.29
C ASP A 885 -41.14 -5.94 22.88
N GLY A 886 -41.53 -7.21 22.75
CA GLY A 886 -42.78 -7.74 23.30
C GLY A 886 -42.74 -8.25 24.74
N ILE A 887 -41.59 -8.31 25.41
CA ILE A 887 -41.46 -8.82 26.78
C ILE A 887 -41.55 -7.65 27.77
N ARG A 888 -42.70 -7.51 28.47
CA ARG A 888 -42.83 -6.64 29.65
C ARG A 888 -42.04 -7.25 30.82
N ASP A 889 -41.42 -6.38 31.59
CA ASP A 889 -40.59 -6.68 32.76
C ASP A 889 -41.25 -7.71 33.69
N SER A 890 -40.53 -8.79 34.01
CA SER A 890 -41.02 -9.88 34.86
C SER A 890 -41.18 -9.49 36.34
N SER A 891 -40.89 -8.24 36.69
CA SER A 891 -41.10 -7.67 38.03
C SER A 891 -42.57 -7.34 38.35
N GLN A 892 -43.49 -7.36 37.36
CA GLN A 892 -44.93 -7.16 37.59
C GLN A 892 -45.76 -8.45 37.62
N GLN A 893 -45.20 -9.62 37.29
CA GLN A 893 -45.96 -10.90 37.33
C GLN A 893 -46.11 -11.50 38.73
N THR A 894 -45.40 -11.01 39.73
CA THR A 894 -45.51 -11.45 41.13
C THR A 894 -46.58 -10.68 41.93
N GLU A 895 -47.03 -9.50 41.49
CA GLU A 895 -48.12 -8.77 42.17
C GLU A 895 -49.52 -9.15 41.68
N ASP A 896 -49.64 -9.70 40.46
CA ASP A 896 -50.95 -10.07 39.89
C ASP A 896 -51.41 -11.51 40.26
N ARG A 897 -50.49 -12.33 40.82
CA ARG A 897 -50.82 -13.66 41.36
C ARG A 897 -51.28 -13.65 42.82
N SER A 898 -51.05 -12.57 43.57
CA SER A 898 -51.55 -12.44 44.95
C SER A 898 -52.91 -11.75 45.06
N ARG A 899 -53.49 -11.27 43.95
CA ARG A 899 -54.82 -10.62 43.93
C ARG A 899 -55.96 -11.51 43.44
N ASN A 900 -55.71 -12.78 43.07
CA ASN A 900 -56.72 -13.63 42.44
C ASN A 900 -57.05 -14.95 43.17
N THR A 901 -56.76 -15.06 44.48
CA THR A 901 -57.14 -16.22 45.31
C THR A 901 -58.03 -15.87 46.51
N GLY A 902 -58.84 -14.81 46.41
CA GLY A 902 -59.81 -14.44 47.45
C GLY A 902 -61.18 -14.12 46.86
N GLY A 903 -61.99 -15.15 46.56
CA GLY A 903 -63.39 -14.95 46.22
C GLY A 903 -64.03 -16.04 45.37
N ASN A 904 -64.41 -17.17 45.98
CA ASN A 904 -65.74 -17.75 45.83
C ASN A 904 -65.88 -18.99 46.73
N ARG A 905 -66.81 -18.88 47.69
CA ARG A 905 -67.49 -19.92 48.50
C ARG A 905 -66.70 -21.13 48.98
#